data_AF-A0A8T5TMC2-F1
#
_entry.id   AF-A0A8T5TMC2-F1
#
_cell.length_a   1.000
_cell.length_b   1.000
_cell.length_c   1.000
_cell.angle_alpha   90.00
_cell.angle_beta   90.00
_cell.angle_gamma   90.00
#
_symmetry.space_group_name_H-M   'P 1'
#
loop_
_entity.id
_entity.type
_entity.pdbx_description
1 polymer ?
#
loop_
_entity_poly.entity_id
_entity_poly.type
_entity_poly.pdbx_seq_one_letter_code
_entity_poly.pdbx_strand_id
1 'polypeptide(L)'
;MSEQQFQICRFCQRNVKLAYYCEDCGTSCCSDCLHEEKIDSYLCQACNSKNIFVPESGNKKACKDCGADNIVRTNQLLKSCPKCHSHQIINIYEKKEDLEKNFMELIKDSRSFIDPLRDLVNALYALKQKILDARAPPVKCFHYPTMELDLLALFKLFIYAKETLIEKIRNFIQHLSINKEYFFDIYTQQNSNIRIIEDILENLNRSYNSITDFIENNVITINASIVNLSKNLVFIDKITFYFKNYIKFLNLAEEEKPVYAIYAKLANGLNTHDKYKKNQGILFMTNFDLSFVHEHGKRKKRQEGIFKAPVKDLTKVQIRGKLFKKLYIEFPYGRYEFTLPPNSISRVLDYLLLARSFDETVIYDKLAAKKLYNIEIDLSDISNYIEEAINSFFSLKCQYNNISSNNKVSEYNVESSIFNQNPNIMTIRSPFQHQNQVTNQYNNNYPYPPYQNNNRNTNQRMGQIQTPEDLNYYGNSMRHYLPPNYNQNEFFLQSFYDTNRIQNYEPKQFNRGFDNVVSDIDQKNLLMRKLEQLQKYERSFPTRNGIHNYNDFFNDTANYNLDRKARNMPQYQEFSRNHLSDLFNRDSSSNHPGESSSFHSRKQNKTMHKKMFDYEKEKYSLEETLKALDSKFESGDISEIDYFKNFKNLQKEIYIIGKNIEALDSDMEDEELLRGPAKEFNRKSYYT
;
A
#
# COMPACT_ATOMS: atom_id res chain seq x y z
N MET A 1 30.70 52.38 4.60
CA MET A 1 31.27 51.25 3.79
C MET A 1 32.59 50.79 4.40
N SER A 2 32.60 49.65 5.08
CA SER A 2 33.68 49.28 6.01
C SER A 2 34.93 48.66 5.35
N GLU A 3 36.10 48.96 5.91
CA GLU A 3 37.45 48.49 5.55
C GLU A 3 37.67 46.96 5.67
N GLN A 4 36.63 46.17 5.99
CA GLN A 4 36.70 44.75 6.35
C GLN A 4 36.84 43.76 5.17
N GLN A 5 36.93 44.25 3.91
CA GLN A 5 36.93 43.38 2.71
C GLN A 5 38.31 43.19 2.05
N PHE A 6 39.36 43.83 2.56
CA PHE A 6 40.71 43.62 2.04
C PHE A 6 41.32 42.33 2.60
N GLN A 7 41.81 41.49 1.70
CA GLN A 7 42.41 40.21 2.03
C GLN A 7 43.69 40.01 1.23
N ILE A 8 44.62 39.21 1.76
CA ILE A 8 45.85 38.91 1.04
C ILE A 8 45.50 37.96 -0.11
N CYS A 9 45.68 38.43 -1.35
CA CYS A 9 45.56 37.56 -2.51
C CYS A 9 46.75 36.60 -2.55
N ARG A 10 46.47 35.29 -2.58
CA ARG A 10 47.51 34.25 -2.55
C ARG A 10 48.46 34.28 -3.76
N PHE A 11 48.08 34.93 -4.85
CA PHE A 11 48.85 34.97 -6.10
C PHE A 11 49.76 36.19 -6.18
N CYS A 12 49.26 37.40 -5.89
CA CYS A 12 50.09 38.61 -5.91
C CYS A 12 50.64 39.02 -4.52
N GLN A 13 50.23 38.35 -3.45
CA GLN A 13 50.59 38.64 -2.05
C GLN A 13 50.26 40.07 -1.59
N ARG A 14 49.38 40.78 -2.33
CA ARG A 14 48.93 42.13 -1.99
C ARG A 14 47.65 42.06 -1.17
N ASN A 15 47.46 43.03 -0.28
CA ASN A 15 46.20 43.23 0.43
C ASN A 15 45.20 43.89 -0.52
N VAL A 16 44.32 43.09 -1.13
CA VAL A 16 43.40 43.50 -2.19
C VAL A 16 42.01 42.92 -1.97
N LYS A 17 41.02 43.46 -2.66
CA LYS A 17 39.68 42.89 -2.67
C LYS A 17 39.68 41.65 -3.58
N LEU A 18 39.43 40.48 -3.00
CA LEU A 18 39.20 39.27 -3.80
C LEU A 18 37.86 39.41 -4.51
N ALA A 19 37.85 39.20 -5.83
CA ALA A 19 36.70 39.45 -6.69
C ALA A 19 36.21 38.21 -7.43
N TYR A 20 37.07 37.21 -7.62
CA TYR A 20 36.77 36.04 -8.44
C TYR A 20 37.06 34.74 -7.70
N TYR A 21 36.21 33.74 -7.93
CA TYR A 21 36.29 32.39 -7.37
C TYR A 21 36.40 31.37 -8.50
N CYS A 22 37.29 30.38 -8.36
CA CYS A 22 37.37 29.26 -9.27
C CYS A 22 36.59 28.06 -8.71
N GLU A 23 35.58 27.59 -9.44
CA GLU A 23 34.72 26.48 -8.99
C GLU A 23 35.47 25.14 -8.97
N ASP A 24 36.40 24.91 -9.90
CA ASP A 24 37.13 23.64 -10.00
C ASP A 24 38.15 23.42 -8.87
N CYS A 25 38.86 24.47 -8.43
CA CYS A 25 39.95 24.32 -7.46
C CYS A 25 39.74 25.09 -6.15
N GLY A 26 38.60 25.78 -6.02
CA GLY A 26 38.17 26.47 -4.81
C GLY A 26 39.01 27.67 -4.39
N THR A 27 39.82 28.24 -5.28
CA THR A 27 40.68 29.40 -4.94
C THR A 27 40.08 30.72 -5.37
N SER A 28 40.14 31.69 -4.46
CA SER A 28 39.77 33.09 -4.70
C SER A 28 40.97 33.94 -5.13
N CYS A 29 40.77 34.85 -6.08
CA CYS A 29 41.80 35.78 -6.58
C CYS A 29 41.24 37.19 -6.85
N CYS A 30 42.14 38.18 -6.96
CA CYS A 30 41.77 39.52 -7.40
C CYS A 30 41.69 39.59 -8.94
N SER A 31 41.11 40.67 -9.47
CA SER A 31 41.00 40.93 -10.91
C SER A 31 42.33 40.80 -11.64
N ASP A 32 43.39 41.33 -11.02
CA ASP A 32 44.70 41.49 -11.66
C ASP A 32 45.49 40.17 -11.73
N CYS A 33 45.04 39.15 -11.00
CA CYS A 33 45.69 37.84 -10.95
C CYS A 33 45.02 36.80 -11.88
N LEU A 34 43.96 37.18 -12.59
CA LEU A 34 43.35 36.27 -13.57
C LEU A 34 44.27 36.12 -14.77
N HIS A 35 44.44 34.89 -15.23
CA HIS A 35 45.09 34.66 -16.50
C HIS A 35 44.10 34.98 -17.63
N GLU A 36 44.56 35.63 -18.68
CA GLU A 36 43.75 35.89 -19.87
C GLU A 36 44.28 35.03 -21.02
N GLU A 37 43.44 34.11 -21.48
CA GLU A 37 43.73 33.28 -22.63
C GLU A 37 42.89 33.75 -23.82
N LYS A 38 43.57 34.05 -24.93
CA LYS A 38 42.91 34.35 -26.20
C LYS A 38 42.61 33.03 -26.90
N ILE A 39 41.34 32.66 -26.94
CA ILE A 39 40.88 31.54 -27.74
C ILE A 39 40.35 32.07 -29.07
N ASP A 40 41.01 31.63 -30.14
CA ASP A 40 40.54 31.86 -31.49
C ASP A 40 39.44 30.86 -31.82
N SER A 41 38.21 31.37 -31.94
CA SER A 41 37.07 30.58 -32.40
C SER A 41 36.74 30.95 -33.84
N TYR A 42 36.11 30.03 -34.55
CA TYR A 42 35.60 30.28 -35.90
C TYR A 42 34.08 30.34 -35.85
N LEU A 43 33.51 31.40 -36.40
CA LEU A 43 32.07 31.61 -36.49
C LEU A 43 31.66 31.71 -37.96
N CYS A 44 30.59 31.00 -38.31
CA CYS A 44 29.98 31.13 -39.62
C CYS A 44 29.13 32.41 -39.67
N GLN A 45 29.41 33.32 -40.61
CA GLN A 45 28.64 34.55 -40.74
C GLN A 45 27.22 34.35 -41.28
N ALA A 46 26.95 33.23 -41.95
CA ALA A 46 25.63 32.95 -42.52
C ALA A 46 24.61 32.46 -41.48
N CYS A 47 25.06 31.76 -40.43
CA CYS A 47 24.17 31.14 -39.43
C CYS A 47 24.62 31.30 -37.97
N ASN A 48 25.70 32.05 -37.70
CA ASN A 48 26.32 32.21 -36.39
C ASN A 48 26.73 30.90 -35.67
N SER A 49 26.82 29.79 -36.39
CA SER A 49 27.29 28.52 -35.82
C SER A 49 28.79 28.53 -35.56
N LYS A 50 29.19 27.93 -34.42
CA LYS A 50 30.58 27.65 -34.04
C LYS A 50 31.09 26.29 -34.59
N ASN A 51 30.25 25.55 -35.28
CA ASN A 51 30.52 24.18 -35.73
C ASN A 51 31.20 24.18 -37.11
N ILE A 52 32.51 24.45 -37.13
CA ILE A 52 33.29 24.65 -38.35
C ILE A 52 34.15 23.43 -38.67
N PHE A 53 34.07 22.95 -39.91
CA PHE A 53 34.96 21.92 -40.45
C PHE A 53 36.25 22.57 -40.95
N VAL A 54 37.39 22.12 -40.42
CA VAL A 54 38.73 22.54 -40.83
C VAL A 54 39.47 21.32 -41.37
N PRO A 55 39.64 21.17 -42.70
CA PRO A 55 40.43 20.07 -43.26
C PRO A 55 41.93 20.27 -42.95
N GLU A 56 42.65 19.18 -42.64
CA GLU A 56 44.09 19.17 -42.30
C GLU A 56 44.97 19.72 -43.44
N SER A 57 44.46 19.71 -44.67
CA SER A 57 45.12 20.16 -45.89
C SER A 57 44.69 21.57 -46.34
N GLY A 58 44.61 22.53 -45.42
CA GLY A 58 44.72 23.97 -45.70
C GLY A 58 43.66 24.66 -46.59
N ASN A 59 42.76 23.95 -47.27
CA ASN A 59 41.88 24.54 -48.26
C ASN A 59 40.40 24.51 -47.83
N LYS A 60 39.90 25.72 -47.55
CA LYS A 60 38.52 26.16 -47.25
C LYS A 60 37.87 25.56 -46.00
N LYS A 61 37.60 26.43 -45.03
CA LYS A 61 36.78 26.15 -43.85
C LYS A 61 35.32 26.27 -44.23
N ALA A 62 34.49 25.32 -43.81
CA ALA A 62 33.05 25.34 -44.10
C ALA A 62 32.25 25.10 -42.82
N CYS A 63 31.10 25.75 -42.70
CA CYS A 63 30.18 25.51 -41.61
C CYS A 63 29.47 24.18 -41.81
N LYS A 64 29.46 23.31 -40.79
CA LYS A 64 28.77 22.02 -40.86
C LYS A 64 27.24 22.17 -40.90
N ASP A 65 26.70 23.27 -40.37
CA ASP A 65 25.26 23.41 -40.17
C ASP A 65 24.56 24.04 -41.38
N CYS A 66 25.26 24.88 -42.17
CA CYS A 66 24.68 25.55 -43.34
C CYS A 66 25.51 25.42 -44.62
N GLY A 67 26.68 24.77 -44.58
CA GLY A 67 27.56 24.58 -45.74
C GLY A 67 28.28 25.84 -46.22
N ALA A 68 28.02 27.02 -45.63
CA ALA A 68 28.65 28.26 -46.04
C ALA A 68 30.16 28.28 -45.71
N ASP A 69 30.95 28.86 -46.63
CA ASP A 69 32.40 29.04 -46.54
C ASP A 69 32.81 30.41 -45.94
N ASN A 70 31.82 31.27 -45.66
CA ASN A 70 32.00 32.56 -44.99
C ASN A 70 32.27 32.38 -43.49
N ILE A 71 33.49 31.98 -43.16
CA ILE A 71 33.96 31.73 -41.79
C ILE A 71 34.89 32.85 -41.33
N VAL A 72 34.53 33.51 -40.23
CA VAL A 72 35.37 34.55 -39.61
C VAL A 72 36.01 34.01 -38.34
N ARG A 73 37.28 34.37 -38.14
CA ARG A 73 37.98 34.14 -36.87
C ARG A 73 37.56 35.22 -35.88
N THR A 74 36.97 34.79 -34.77
CA THR A 74 36.59 35.65 -33.65
C THR A 74 37.42 35.29 -32.45
N ASN A 75 38.02 36.31 -31.83
CA ASN A 75 38.87 36.11 -30.67
C ASN A 75 38.03 36.33 -29.43
N GLN A 76 37.94 35.33 -28.56
CA GLN A 76 37.32 35.46 -27.25
C GLN A 76 38.43 35.47 -26.20
N LEU A 77 38.47 36.52 -25.38
CA LEU A 77 39.30 36.56 -24.18
C LEU A 77 38.56 35.79 -23.09
N LEU A 78 39.11 34.65 -22.69
CA LEU A 78 38.62 33.89 -21.53
C LEU A 78 39.52 34.18 -20.34
N LYS A 79 38.88 34.44 -19.20
CA LYS A 79 39.56 34.50 -17.91
C LYS A 79 39.77 33.07 -17.42
N SER A 80 40.99 32.73 -17.02
CA SER A 80 41.34 31.42 -16.47
C SER A 80 41.94 31.55 -15.07
N CYS A 81 41.77 30.48 -14.29
CA CYS A 81 42.29 30.40 -12.93
C CYS A 81 43.83 30.37 -12.94
N PRO A 82 44.51 31.22 -12.17
CA PRO A 82 45.97 31.20 -12.10
C PRO A 82 46.56 29.94 -11.45
N LYS A 83 45.75 29.12 -10.76
CA LYS A 83 46.20 27.87 -10.11
C LYS A 83 46.01 26.64 -10.98
N CYS A 84 44.83 26.47 -11.59
CA CYS A 84 44.47 25.24 -12.33
C CYS A 84 44.15 25.48 -13.81
N HIS A 85 44.25 26.71 -14.30
CA HIS A 85 43.91 27.12 -15.68
C HIS A 85 42.45 26.86 -16.10
N SER A 86 41.57 26.50 -15.17
CA SER A 86 40.14 26.36 -15.44
C SER A 86 39.50 27.68 -15.85
N HIS A 87 38.56 27.61 -16.80
CA HIS A 87 37.70 28.74 -17.20
C HIS A 87 36.43 28.86 -16.35
N GLN A 88 36.19 27.96 -15.39
CA GLN A 88 35.07 28.06 -14.44
C GLN A 88 35.39 29.08 -13.34
N ILE A 89 35.41 30.36 -13.75
CA ILE A 89 35.64 31.51 -12.89
C ILE A 89 34.35 32.31 -12.78
N ILE A 90 33.88 32.50 -11.55
CA ILE A 90 32.68 33.27 -11.23
C ILE A 90 33.03 34.47 -10.34
N ASN A 91 32.21 35.53 -10.39
CA ASN A 91 32.32 36.61 -9.43
C ASN A 91 31.99 36.08 -8.03
N ILE A 92 32.79 36.45 -7.03
CA ILE A 92 32.57 36.02 -5.63
C ILE A 92 31.19 36.43 -5.13
N TYR A 93 30.69 37.60 -5.50
CA TYR A 93 29.38 38.07 -5.06
C TYR A 93 28.24 37.29 -5.70
N GLU A 94 28.34 36.95 -6.99
CA GLU A 94 27.41 36.05 -7.68
C GLU A 94 27.41 34.68 -6.99
N LYS A 95 28.60 34.14 -6.68
CA LYS A 95 28.71 32.85 -5.99
C LYS A 95 28.10 32.88 -4.58
N LYS A 96 28.25 33.98 -3.85
CA LYS A 96 27.61 34.16 -2.54
C LYS A 96 26.08 34.20 -2.65
N GLU A 97 25.56 34.89 -3.66
CA GLU A 97 24.11 34.92 -3.95
C GLU A 97 23.59 33.51 -4.29
N ASP A 98 24.31 32.76 -5.13
CA ASP A 98 23.95 31.38 -5.47
C ASP A 98 23.93 30.46 -4.24
N LEU A 99 24.94 30.55 -3.37
CA LEU A 99 25.00 29.73 -2.15
C LEU A 99 23.86 30.05 -1.18
N GLU A 100 23.55 31.34 -1.00
CA GLU A 100 22.43 31.79 -0.20
C GLU A 100 21.09 31.30 -0.77
N LYS A 101 20.89 31.43 -2.09
CA LYS A 101 19.69 30.96 -2.78
C LYS A 101 19.52 29.45 -2.63
N ASN A 102 20.58 28.67 -2.85
CA ASN A 102 20.56 27.22 -2.75
C ASN A 102 20.25 26.76 -1.32
N PHE A 103 20.77 27.46 -0.30
CA PHE A 103 20.42 27.18 1.09
C PHE A 103 18.93 27.43 1.38
N MET A 104 18.38 28.53 0.86
CA MET A 104 16.95 28.83 1.01
C MET A 104 16.05 27.86 0.23
N GLU A 105 16.50 27.40 -0.93
CA GLU A 105 15.81 26.38 -1.72
C GLU A 105 15.80 25.04 -0.99
N LEU A 106 16.94 24.61 -0.44
CA LEU A 106 17.05 23.41 0.39
C LEU A 106 16.09 23.41 1.59
N ILE A 107 15.88 24.56 2.24
CA ILE A 107 14.89 24.70 3.31
C ILE A 107 13.47 24.50 2.77
N LYS A 108 13.13 25.11 1.62
CA LYS A 108 11.79 24.95 1.01
C LYS A 108 11.53 23.53 0.56
N ASP A 109 12.55 22.87 0.02
CA ASP A 109 12.45 21.52 -0.54
C ASP A 109 12.12 20.47 0.52
N SER A 110 12.36 20.77 1.81
CA SER A 110 11.91 19.92 2.93
C SER A 110 10.39 19.66 2.94
N ARG A 111 9.57 20.51 2.29
CA ARG A 111 8.13 20.24 2.08
C ARG A 111 7.87 18.97 1.29
N SER A 112 8.75 18.64 0.35
CA SER A 112 8.59 17.48 -0.53
C SER A 112 8.63 16.15 0.22
N PHE A 113 9.11 16.13 1.47
CA PHE A 113 9.11 14.93 2.31
C PHE A 113 7.71 14.40 2.64
N ILE A 114 6.69 15.27 2.61
CA ILE A 114 5.33 14.93 3.06
C ILE A 114 4.53 14.20 1.98
N ASP A 115 4.68 14.62 0.72
CA ASP A 115 3.83 14.17 -0.39
C ASP A 115 3.84 12.64 -0.57
N PRO A 116 5.01 11.96 -0.61
CA PRO A 116 5.04 10.51 -0.76
C PRO A 116 4.37 9.77 0.40
N LEU A 117 4.46 10.31 1.62
CA LEU A 117 3.81 9.71 2.80
C LEU A 117 2.30 9.85 2.73
N ARG A 118 1.81 11.03 2.31
CA ARG A 118 0.39 11.30 2.17
C ARG A 118 -0.24 10.36 1.15
N ASP A 119 0.40 10.16 0.01
CA ASP A 119 -0.08 9.23 -1.02
C ASP A 119 -0.12 7.79 -0.49
N LEU A 120 0.89 7.39 0.28
CA LEU A 120 0.95 6.07 0.90
C LEU A 120 -0.15 5.85 1.95
N VAL A 121 -0.40 6.85 2.81
CA VAL A 121 -1.50 6.81 3.80
C VAL A 121 -2.85 6.70 3.11
N ASN A 122 -3.07 7.48 2.05
CA ASN A 122 -4.30 7.41 1.25
C ASN A 122 -4.49 6.02 0.64
N ALA A 123 -3.42 5.41 0.11
CA ALA A 123 -3.47 4.05 -0.42
C ALA A 123 -3.81 3.01 0.66
N LEU A 124 -3.22 3.13 1.86
CA LEU A 124 -3.52 2.25 2.99
C LEU A 124 -4.97 2.38 3.45
N TYR A 125 -5.52 3.60 3.54
CA TYR A 125 -6.93 3.82 3.89
C TYR A 125 -7.89 3.33 2.81
N ALA A 126 -7.56 3.53 1.53
CA ALA A 126 -8.35 2.98 0.43
C ALA A 126 -8.39 1.44 0.50
N LEU A 127 -7.27 0.81 0.84
CA LEU A 127 -7.18 -0.63 1.04
C LEU A 127 -7.98 -1.09 2.26
N LYS A 128 -7.88 -0.37 3.39
CA LYS A 128 -8.69 -0.59 4.61
C LYS A 128 -10.18 -0.58 4.28
N GLN A 129 -10.64 0.42 3.53
CA GLN A 129 -12.05 0.52 3.15
C GLN A 129 -12.50 -0.66 2.28
N LYS A 130 -11.71 -1.06 1.28
CA LYS A 130 -12.04 -2.20 0.43
C LYS A 130 -12.13 -3.52 1.21
N ILE A 131 -11.24 -3.73 2.18
CA ILE A 131 -11.31 -4.90 3.06
C ILE A 131 -12.57 -4.86 3.93
N LEU A 132 -12.91 -3.70 4.50
CA LEU A 132 -14.16 -3.55 5.28
C LEU A 132 -15.40 -3.84 4.42
N ASP A 133 -15.44 -3.31 3.19
CA ASP A 133 -16.54 -3.54 2.25
C ASP A 133 -16.67 -5.02 1.84
N ALA A 134 -15.55 -5.73 1.72
CA ALA A 134 -15.53 -7.16 1.45
C ALA A 134 -16.12 -8.02 2.59
N ARG A 135 -16.02 -7.56 3.85
CA ARG A 135 -16.59 -8.23 5.02
C ARG A 135 -18.01 -7.77 5.36
N ALA A 136 -18.52 -6.73 4.68
CA ALA A 136 -19.81 -6.12 4.95
C ALA A 136 -20.99 -6.93 4.35
N PRO A 137 -22.20 -6.84 4.94
CA PRO A 137 -23.40 -7.36 4.30
C PRO A 137 -23.69 -6.65 2.96
N PRO A 138 -24.44 -7.26 2.03
CA PRO A 138 -25.22 -8.50 2.20
C PRO A 138 -24.45 -9.79 1.83
N VAL A 139 -23.22 -9.67 1.32
CA VAL A 139 -22.37 -10.82 0.95
C VAL A 139 -21.04 -10.65 1.66
N LYS A 140 -20.83 -11.40 2.74
CA LYS A 140 -19.61 -11.32 3.56
C LYS A 140 -18.59 -12.33 3.06
N CYS A 141 -17.56 -11.89 2.33
CA CYS A 141 -16.54 -12.76 1.80
C CYS A 141 -15.39 -12.89 2.82
N PHE A 142 -15.01 -14.10 3.21
CA PHE A 142 -13.96 -14.34 4.23
C PHE A 142 -12.65 -14.93 3.69
N HIS A 143 -12.49 -15.01 2.36
CA HIS A 143 -11.22 -15.43 1.77
C HIS A 143 -10.07 -14.57 2.29
N TYR A 144 -8.91 -15.20 2.44
CA TYR A 144 -7.69 -14.59 2.99
C TYR A 144 -7.95 -14.01 4.40
N PRO A 145 -8.05 -14.87 5.43
CA PRO A 145 -8.37 -14.43 6.79
C PRO A 145 -7.26 -13.62 7.46
N THR A 146 -6.05 -13.62 6.90
CA THR A 146 -4.90 -12.86 7.42
C THR A 146 -4.86 -11.42 6.93
N MET A 147 -5.67 -11.01 5.95
CA MET A 147 -5.54 -9.67 5.34
C MET A 147 -5.68 -8.53 6.35
N GLU A 148 -6.55 -8.68 7.37
CA GLU A 148 -6.71 -7.69 8.43
C GLU A 148 -5.45 -7.57 9.29
N LEU A 149 -4.78 -8.70 9.57
CA LEU A 149 -3.50 -8.74 10.29
C LEU A 149 -2.37 -8.18 9.43
N ASP A 150 -2.32 -8.59 8.16
CA ASP A 150 -1.30 -8.16 7.20
C ASP A 150 -1.39 -6.64 6.98
N LEU A 151 -2.60 -6.10 6.80
CA LEU A 151 -2.80 -4.66 6.67
C LEU A 151 -2.48 -3.93 7.99
N LEU A 152 -2.88 -4.48 9.14
CA LEU A 152 -2.52 -3.89 10.44
C LEU A 152 -1.00 -3.81 10.62
N ALA A 153 -0.25 -4.82 10.17
CA ALA A 153 1.20 -4.80 10.19
C ALA A 153 1.77 -3.68 9.29
N LEU A 154 1.19 -3.43 8.11
CA LEU A 154 1.58 -2.32 7.25
C LEU A 154 1.31 -0.95 7.88
N PHE A 155 0.17 -0.76 8.55
CA PHE A 155 -0.09 0.47 9.30
C PHE A 155 0.94 0.68 10.42
N LYS A 156 1.31 -0.38 11.15
CA LYS A 156 2.36 -0.29 12.19
C LYS A 156 3.73 0.04 11.60
N LEU A 157 4.09 -0.57 10.48
CA LEU A 157 5.32 -0.28 9.77
C LEU A 157 5.36 1.17 9.29
N PHE A 158 4.24 1.69 8.77
CA PHE A 158 4.12 3.09 8.41
C PHE A 158 4.31 4.01 9.62
N ILE A 159 3.66 3.72 10.75
CA ILE A 159 3.81 4.52 11.98
C ILE A 159 5.28 4.53 12.43
N TYR A 160 5.96 3.38 12.41
CA TYR A 160 7.38 3.32 12.73
C TYR A 160 8.25 4.17 11.78
N ALA A 161 7.99 4.09 10.46
CA ALA A 161 8.69 4.90 9.47
C ALA A 161 8.43 6.40 9.67
N LYS A 162 7.18 6.78 10.00
CA LYS A 162 6.76 8.14 10.32
C LYS A 162 7.55 8.70 11.51
N GLU A 163 7.59 7.98 12.64
CA GLU A 163 8.31 8.42 13.84
C GLU A 163 9.82 8.59 13.57
N THR A 164 10.43 7.62 12.88
CA THR A 164 11.85 7.68 12.49
C THR A 164 12.14 8.87 11.57
N LEU A 165 11.19 9.19 10.67
CA LEU A 165 11.32 10.32 9.77
C LEU A 165 11.27 11.65 10.52
N ILE A 166 10.39 11.79 11.51
CA ILE A 166 10.31 12.99 12.36
C ILE A 166 11.66 13.28 13.00
N GLU A 167 12.30 12.25 13.57
CA GLU A 167 13.62 12.42 14.19
C GLU A 167 14.68 12.86 13.18
N LYS A 168 14.70 12.26 11.99
CA LYS A 168 15.62 12.65 10.91
C LYS A 168 15.40 14.10 10.46
N ILE A 169 14.14 14.51 10.29
CA ILE A 169 13.77 15.88 9.91
C ILE A 169 14.18 16.87 11.01
N ARG A 170 13.94 16.54 12.29
CA ARG A 170 14.39 17.37 13.43
C ARG A 170 15.90 17.58 13.41
N ASN A 171 16.67 16.52 13.23
CA ASN A 171 18.12 16.60 13.14
C ASN A 171 18.55 17.48 11.96
N PHE A 172 17.96 17.28 10.78
CA PHE A 172 18.23 18.09 9.60
C PHE A 172 17.94 19.58 9.83
N ILE A 173 16.78 19.93 10.38
CA ILE A 173 16.40 21.31 10.69
C ILE A 173 17.35 21.92 11.75
N GLN A 174 17.77 21.13 12.74
CA GLN A 174 18.78 21.58 13.70
C GLN A 174 20.12 21.88 13.02
N HIS A 175 20.57 21.03 12.08
CA HIS A 175 21.78 21.28 11.30
C HIS A 175 21.66 22.54 10.43
N LEU A 176 20.51 22.79 9.82
CA LEU A 176 20.25 24.05 9.11
C LEU A 176 20.33 25.26 10.06
N SER A 177 19.76 25.14 11.26
CA SER A 177 19.71 26.22 12.24
C SER A 177 21.09 26.60 12.78
N ILE A 178 21.96 25.61 13.02
CA ILE A 178 23.34 25.82 13.47
C ILE A 178 24.16 26.54 12.39
N ASN A 179 23.92 26.24 11.11
CA ASN A 179 24.72 26.76 10.01
C ASN A 179 24.13 28.03 9.35
N LYS A 180 22.99 28.53 9.81
CA LYS A 180 22.27 29.64 9.16
C LYS A 180 23.10 30.92 9.00
N GLU A 181 23.99 31.23 9.95
CA GLU A 181 24.82 32.44 9.92
C GLU A 181 25.80 32.42 8.73
N TYR A 182 26.26 31.23 8.31
CA TYR A 182 27.12 31.08 7.13
C TYR A 182 26.46 31.59 5.85
N PHE A 183 25.13 31.54 5.77
CA PHE A 183 24.36 31.91 4.60
C PHE A 183 23.66 33.27 4.75
N PHE A 184 23.11 33.58 5.93
CA PHE A 184 22.37 34.83 6.14
C PHE A 184 23.27 36.07 6.20
N ASP A 185 24.49 35.89 6.73
CA ASP A 185 25.52 36.92 6.83
C ASP A 185 26.64 36.73 5.79
N ILE A 186 26.35 36.02 4.69
CA ILE A 186 27.38 35.62 3.72
C ILE A 186 28.17 36.81 3.13
N TYR A 187 27.54 37.99 3.03
CA TYR A 187 28.18 39.20 2.50
C TYR A 187 29.13 39.89 3.49
N THR A 188 28.98 39.66 4.81
CA THR A 188 29.88 40.20 5.84
C THR A 188 31.08 39.28 6.06
N GLN A 189 30.96 38.01 5.66
CA GLN A 189 32.04 37.03 5.78
C GLN A 189 33.17 37.24 4.77
N GLN A 190 34.35 36.77 5.18
CA GLN A 190 35.57 36.79 4.39
C GLN A 190 35.40 36.03 3.06
N ASN A 191 35.83 36.65 1.95
CA ASN A 191 35.75 36.07 0.60
C ASN A 191 36.61 34.80 0.42
N SER A 192 37.57 34.56 1.31
CA SER A 192 38.31 33.30 1.41
C SER A 192 37.49 32.12 1.93
N ASN A 193 36.36 32.36 2.61
CA ASN A 193 35.58 31.31 3.28
C ASN A 193 34.56 30.63 2.37
N ILE A 194 34.40 31.09 1.11
CA ILE A 194 33.40 30.54 0.16
C ILE A 194 33.50 29.03 0.07
N ARG A 195 34.71 28.48 0.02
CA ARG A 195 34.90 27.03 -0.04
C ARG A 195 34.36 26.28 1.17
N ILE A 196 34.53 26.85 2.36
CA ILE A 196 34.00 26.28 3.61
C ILE A 196 32.47 26.30 3.57
N ILE A 197 31.86 27.38 3.08
CA ILE A 197 30.41 27.52 2.95
C ILE A 197 29.85 26.50 1.93
N GLU A 198 30.55 26.28 0.81
CA GLU A 198 30.23 25.21 -0.14
C GLU A 198 30.24 23.83 0.53
N ASP A 199 31.30 23.49 1.24
CA ASP A 199 31.43 22.19 1.89
C ASP A 199 30.33 22.00 2.97
N ILE A 200 29.94 23.07 3.68
CA ILE A 200 28.79 23.04 4.61
C ILE A 200 27.48 22.76 3.86
N LEU A 201 27.22 23.48 2.76
CA LEU A 201 26.01 23.28 1.95
C LEU A 201 25.95 21.88 1.36
N GLU A 202 27.08 21.34 0.88
CA GLU A 202 27.16 19.97 0.38
C GLU A 202 26.80 18.94 1.47
N ASN A 203 27.28 19.13 2.69
CA ASN A 203 26.92 18.26 3.82
C ASN A 203 25.42 18.35 4.18
N LEU A 204 24.83 19.54 4.12
CA LEU A 204 23.38 19.72 4.32
C LEU A 204 22.58 19.00 3.21
N ASN A 205 23.02 19.11 1.96
CA ASN A 205 22.42 18.38 0.82
C ASN A 205 22.54 16.86 0.99
N ARG A 206 23.66 16.34 1.49
CA ARG A 206 23.81 14.91 1.81
C ARG A 206 22.81 14.47 2.89
N SER A 207 22.58 15.30 3.91
CA SER A 207 21.56 15.01 4.93
C SER A 207 20.15 15.00 4.34
N TYR A 208 19.83 15.96 3.46
CA TYR A 208 18.56 16.00 2.74
C TYR A 208 18.35 14.73 1.90
N ASN A 209 19.34 14.38 1.07
CA ASN A 209 19.27 13.18 0.22
C ASN A 209 19.11 11.89 1.04
N SER A 210 19.79 11.78 2.19
CA SER A 210 19.62 10.62 3.08
C SER A 210 18.18 10.49 3.64
N ILE A 211 17.47 11.61 3.80
CA ILE A 211 16.06 11.60 4.19
C ILE A 211 15.19 11.17 3.02
N THR A 212 15.45 11.72 1.83
CA THR A 212 14.75 11.33 0.59
C THR A 212 14.89 9.83 0.32
N ASP A 213 16.11 9.30 0.36
CA ASP A 213 16.39 7.86 0.21
C ASP A 213 15.62 7.03 1.25
N PHE A 214 15.56 7.49 2.50
CA PHE A 214 14.81 6.82 3.55
C PHE A 214 13.30 6.77 3.22
N ILE A 215 12.73 7.88 2.76
CA ILE A 215 11.31 7.95 2.37
C ILE A 215 11.06 7.02 1.19
N GLU A 216 11.84 7.10 0.12
CA GLU A 216 11.68 6.30 -1.08
C GLU A 216 11.73 4.79 -0.79
N ASN A 217 12.71 4.35 -0.01
CA ASN A 217 12.85 2.93 0.36
C ASN A 217 11.65 2.41 1.16
N ASN A 218 11.12 3.20 2.10
CA ASN A 218 9.93 2.83 2.87
C ASN A 218 8.67 2.81 1.98
N VAL A 219 8.52 3.80 1.10
CA VAL A 219 7.40 3.88 0.15
C VAL A 219 7.40 2.67 -0.78
N ILE A 220 8.55 2.30 -1.36
CA ILE A 220 8.69 1.11 -2.22
C ILE A 220 8.29 -0.16 -1.46
N THR A 221 8.81 -0.35 -0.25
CA THR A 221 8.57 -1.54 0.58
C THR A 221 7.09 -1.71 0.93
N ILE A 222 6.44 -0.63 1.37
CA ILE A 222 5.03 -0.66 1.77
C ILE A 222 4.14 -0.82 0.51
N ASN A 223 4.46 -0.12 -0.59
CA ASN A 223 3.69 -0.23 -1.84
C ASN A 223 3.72 -1.64 -2.43
N ALA A 224 4.86 -2.34 -2.41
CA ALA A 224 4.94 -3.72 -2.87
C ALA A 224 3.97 -4.63 -2.09
N SER A 225 3.84 -4.40 -0.78
CA SER A 225 2.91 -5.14 0.08
C SER A 225 1.44 -4.76 -0.18
N ILE A 226 1.15 -3.48 -0.41
CA ILE A 226 -0.18 -2.99 -0.83
C ILE A 226 -0.62 -3.64 -2.15
N VAL A 227 0.28 -3.74 -3.13
CA VAL A 227 0.01 -4.39 -4.42
C VAL A 227 -0.36 -5.87 -4.23
N ASN A 228 0.37 -6.58 -3.36
CA ASN A 228 0.07 -7.99 -3.06
C ASN A 228 -1.31 -8.16 -2.39
N LEU A 229 -1.66 -7.33 -1.41
CA LEU A 229 -3.00 -7.37 -0.80
C LEU A 229 -4.09 -6.99 -1.81
N SER A 230 -3.81 -6.06 -2.72
CA SER A 230 -4.74 -5.65 -3.78
C SER A 230 -5.05 -6.80 -4.74
N LYS A 231 -4.09 -7.67 -5.05
CA LYS A 231 -4.33 -8.89 -5.86
C LYS A 231 -5.34 -9.84 -5.20
N ASN A 232 -5.27 -10.01 -3.88
CA ASN A 232 -6.23 -10.82 -3.12
C ASN A 232 -7.65 -10.24 -3.17
N LEU A 233 -7.76 -8.91 -3.09
CA LEU A 233 -9.04 -8.21 -3.22
C LEU A 233 -9.68 -8.40 -4.59
N VAL A 234 -8.90 -8.44 -5.68
CA VAL A 234 -9.46 -8.72 -7.03
C VAL A 234 -10.19 -10.06 -7.07
N PHE A 235 -9.69 -11.08 -6.37
CA PHE A 235 -10.39 -12.36 -6.24
C PHE A 235 -11.69 -12.21 -5.43
N ILE A 236 -11.62 -11.52 -4.28
CA ILE A 236 -12.78 -11.28 -3.43
C ILE A 236 -13.87 -10.49 -4.17
N ASP A 237 -13.50 -9.46 -4.93
CA ASP A 237 -14.43 -8.63 -5.70
C ASP A 237 -15.16 -9.46 -6.75
N LYS A 238 -14.45 -10.39 -7.42
CA LYS A 238 -15.06 -11.32 -8.38
C LYS A 238 -16.09 -12.23 -7.71
N ILE A 239 -15.74 -12.84 -6.58
CA ILE A 239 -16.69 -13.69 -5.82
C ILE A 239 -17.90 -12.87 -5.35
N THR A 240 -17.64 -11.70 -4.76
CA THR A 240 -18.66 -10.80 -4.26
C THR A 240 -19.61 -10.36 -5.38
N PHE A 241 -19.10 -10.06 -6.57
CA PHE A 241 -19.89 -9.73 -7.75
C PHE A 241 -20.86 -10.85 -8.13
N TYR A 242 -20.38 -12.11 -8.23
CA TYR A 242 -21.24 -13.24 -8.55
C TYR A 242 -22.33 -13.44 -7.49
N PHE A 243 -21.98 -13.42 -6.21
CA PHE A 243 -22.97 -13.65 -5.16
C PHE A 243 -23.98 -12.50 -5.03
N LYS A 244 -23.54 -11.24 -5.14
CA LYS A 244 -24.45 -10.07 -5.10
C LYS A 244 -25.49 -10.11 -6.22
N ASN A 245 -25.07 -10.46 -7.45
CA ASN A 245 -25.97 -10.49 -8.60
C ASN A 245 -27.03 -11.61 -8.52
N TYR A 246 -26.79 -12.65 -7.72
CA TYR A 246 -27.65 -13.82 -7.62
C TYR A 246 -28.27 -14.02 -6.25
N ILE A 247 -28.13 -13.03 -5.35
CA ILE A 247 -28.51 -13.15 -3.95
C ILE A 247 -29.97 -13.60 -3.73
N LYS A 248 -30.89 -13.14 -4.60
CA LYS A 248 -32.32 -13.49 -4.57
C LYS A 248 -32.61 -14.96 -4.86
N PHE A 249 -31.71 -15.64 -5.57
CA PHE A 249 -31.83 -17.06 -5.92
C PHE A 249 -31.09 -17.95 -4.92
N LEU A 250 -30.05 -17.40 -4.30
CA LEU A 250 -29.22 -18.12 -3.35
C LEU A 250 -29.86 -18.19 -1.97
N ASN A 251 -30.58 -17.15 -1.54
CA ASN A 251 -31.19 -17.07 -0.19
C ASN A 251 -30.18 -17.48 0.89
N LEU A 252 -29.06 -16.75 0.94
CA LEU A 252 -27.95 -17.05 1.84
C LEU A 252 -28.38 -16.90 3.30
N ALA A 253 -28.06 -17.88 4.14
CA ALA A 253 -28.23 -17.73 5.59
C ALA A 253 -27.23 -16.70 6.17
N GLU A 254 -27.48 -16.20 7.37
CA GLU A 254 -26.66 -15.14 7.98
C GLU A 254 -25.18 -15.54 8.17
N GLU A 255 -24.93 -16.81 8.49
CA GLU A 255 -23.59 -17.40 8.65
C GLU A 255 -23.11 -18.13 7.38
N GLU A 256 -23.88 -18.09 6.29
CA GLU A 256 -23.50 -18.71 5.03
C GLU A 256 -22.48 -17.83 4.28
N LYS A 257 -21.28 -18.37 4.12
CA LYS A 257 -20.12 -17.67 3.55
C LYS A 257 -19.90 -18.13 2.10
N PRO A 258 -19.75 -17.19 1.15
CA PRO A 258 -19.41 -17.51 -0.22
C PRO A 258 -18.00 -18.09 -0.29
N VAL A 259 -17.85 -19.23 -0.95
CA VAL A 259 -16.57 -19.92 -1.16
C VAL A 259 -16.15 -19.78 -2.62
N TYR A 260 -17.02 -20.13 -3.57
CA TYR A 260 -16.66 -20.04 -4.97
C TYR A 260 -17.87 -19.92 -5.89
N ALA A 261 -17.66 -19.40 -7.11
CA ALA A 261 -18.67 -19.34 -8.15
C ALA A 261 -18.02 -19.57 -9.52
N ILE A 262 -18.61 -20.42 -10.35
CA ILE A 262 -18.08 -20.71 -11.69
C ILE A 262 -19.18 -21.01 -12.69
N TYR A 263 -18.98 -20.54 -13.93
CA TYR A 263 -19.82 -20.96 -15.05
C TYR A 263 -19.72 -22.46 -15.29
N ALA A 264 -20.86 -23.12 -15.37
CA ALA A 264 -20.96 -24.55 -15.58
C ALA A 264 -22.12 -24.88 -16.51
N LYS A 265 -22.01 -26.01 -17.20
CA LYS A 265 -23.08 -26.58 -18.02
C LYS A 265 -23.53 -27.90 -17.43
N LEU A 266 -24.81 -27.98 -17.08
CA LEU A 266 -25.40 -29.21 -16.55
C LEU A 266 -25.54 -30.24 -17.69
N ALA A 267 -24.78 -31.33 -17.58
CA ALA A 267 -24.76 -32.41 -18.56
C ALA A 267 -25.77 -33.52 -18.23
N ASN A 268 -25.98 -33.83 -16.95
CA ASN A 268 -26.92 -34.85 -16.49
C ASN A 268 -27.39 -34.57 -15.04
N GLY A 269 -28.64 -34.93 -14.69
CA GLY A 269 -29.22 -34.71 -13.36
C GLY A 269 -30.43 -35.61 -13.09
N LEU A 270 -30.60 -36.07 -11.83
CA LEU A 270 -31.60 -37.09 -11.44
C LEU A 270 -33.08 -36.61 -11.55
N ASN A 271 -33.33 -35.30 -11.63
CA ASN A 271 -34.66 -34.68 -11.72
C ASN A 271 -34.85 -33.74 -12.92
N THR A 272 -33.94 -33.73 -13.90
CA THR A 272 -34.19 -32.96 -15.11
C THR A 272 -35.18 -33.74 -15.96
N HIS A 273 -36.45 -33.32 -16.00
CA HIS A 273 -37.19 -33.41 -17.27
C HIS A 273 -36.20 -33.05 -18.40
N ASP A 274 -36.23 -33.75 -19.54
CA ASP A 274 -35.25 -33.55 -20.64
C ASP A 274 -35.06 -32.07 -21.04
N LYS A 275 -36.00 -31.20 -20.65
CA LYS A 275 -35.99 -29.73 -20.67
C LYS A 275 -34.70 -29.05 -20.16
N TYR A 276 -33.97 -29.62 -19.19
CA TYR A 276 -32.80 -28.93 -18.59
C TYR A 276 -31.42 -29.54 -18.93
N LYS A 277 -31.38 -30.59 -19.76
CA LYS A 277 -30.11 -31.14 -20.24
C LYS A 277 -29.41 -30.11 -21.13
N LYS A 278 -28.13 -29.83 -20.88
CA LYS A 278 -27.26 -28.86 -21.59
C LYS A 278 -27.46 -27.40 -21.17
N ASN A 279 -28.11 -27.14 -20.04
CA ASN A 279 -28.31 -25.79 -19.55
C ASN A 279 -27.03 -25.14 -19.04
N GLN A 280 -26.75 -23.93 -19.53
CA GLN A 280 -25.66 -23.08 -19.04
C GLN A 280 -26.11 -22.32 -17.80
N GLY A 281 -25.22 -22.18 -16.83
CA GLY A 281 -25.53 -21.49 -15.59
C GLY A 281 -24.29 -21.27 -14.75
N ILE A 282 -24.49 -20.95 -13.49
CA ILE A 282 -23.42 -20.75 -12.52
C ILE A 282 -23.61 -21.74 -11.38
N LEU A 283 -22.54 -22.45 -11.06
CA LEU A 283 -22.40 -23.29 -9.89
C LEU A 283 -21.82 -22.43 -8.76
N PHE A 284 -22.62 -22.24 -7.71
CA PHE A 284 -22.27 -21.49 -6.51
C PHE A 284 -21.94 -22.46 -5.37
N MET A 285 -20.87 -22.14 -4.65
CA MET A 285 -20.37 -22.92 -3.52
C MET A 285 -20.31 -22.00 -2.30
N THR A 286 -20.98 -22.38 -1.23
CA THR A 286 -20.84 -21.77 0.09
C THR A 286 -20.30 -22.79 1.07
N ASN A 287 -20.00 -22.38 2.30
CA ASN A 287 -19.69 -23.32 3.38
C ASN A 287 -20.87 -24.25 3.72
N PHE A 288 -22.11 -23.84 3.41
CA PHE A 288 -23.31 -24.62 3.71
C PHE A 288 -23.85 -25.41 2.52
N ASP A 289 -23.95 -24.78 1.36
CA ASP A 289 -24.72 -25.27 0.22
C ASP A 289 -23.97 -25.21 -1.12
N LEU A 290 -24.29 -26.17 -1.97
CA LEU A 290 -23.95 -26.18 -3.39
C LEU A 290 -25.23 -25.89 -4.18
N SER A 291 -25.20 -24.84 -5.00
CA SER A 291 -26.36 -24.38 -5.76
C SER A 291 -26.03 -24.22 -7.23
N PHE A 292 -26.96 -24.55 -8.12
CA PHE A 292 -26.82 -24.25 -9.56
C PHE A 292 -27.98 -23.39 -10.05
N VAL A 293 -27.64 -22.21 -10.55
CA VAL A 293 -28.61 -21.28 -11.16
C VAL A 293 -28.43 -21.29 -12.66
N HIS A 294 -29.47 -21.69 -13.37
CA HIS A 294 -29.50 -21.71 -14.83
C HIS A 294 -29.81 -20.31 -15.39
N GLU A 295 -29.04 -19.88 -16.38
CA GLU A 295 -29.33 -18.68 -17.17
C GLU A 295 -29.89 -19.07 -18.56
N HIS A 296 -31.05 -18.52 -18.95
CA HIS A 296 -31.63 -18.72 -20.28
C HIS A 296 -32.24 -17.45 -20.89
N GLY A 297 -32.37 -17.44 -22.21
CA GLY A 297 -32.99 -16.34 -22.97
C GLY A 297 -31.95 -15.46 -23.70
N LYS A 298 -32.20 -15.18 -24.99
CA LYS A 298 -31.26 -14.46 -25.87
C LYS A 298 -31.25 -12.94 -25.68
N ARG A 299 -32.38 -12.34 -25.26
CA ARG A 299 -32.54 -10.87 -25.13
C ARG A 299 -32.72 -10.38 -23.69
N LYS A 300 -33.35 -11.18 -22.83
CA LYS A 300 -33.42 -10.97 -21.38
C LYS A 300 -33.03 -12.28 -20.73
N LYS A 301 -31.87 -12.31 -20.07
CA LYS A 301 -31.44 -13.47 -19.30
C LYS A 301 -32.42 -13.67 -18.14
N ARG A 302 -33.16 -14.77 -18.17
CA ARG A 302 -33.96 -15.28 -17.05
C ARG A 302 -33.10 -16.24 -16.25
N GLN A 303 -33.28 -16.21 -14.94
CA GLN A 303 -32.51 -16.99 -13.98
C GLN A 303 -33.47 -17.94 -13.24
N GLU A 304 -33.09 -19.20 -13.12
CA GLU A 304 -33.89 -20.25 -12.47
C GLU A 304 -32.98 -21.15 -11.63
N GLY A 305 -33.28 -21.29 -10.34
CA GLY A 305 -32.56 -22.22 -9.47
C GLY A 305 -32.92 -23.66 -9.81
N ILE A 306 -31.93 -24.45 -10.22
CA ILE A 306 -32.15 -25.85 -10.62
C ILE A 306 -32.03 -26.79 -9.43
N PHE A 307 -31.05 -26.57 -8.57
CA PHE A 307 -30.94 -27.26 -7.28
C PHE A 307 -30.14 -26.42 -6.28
N LYS A 308 -30.37 -26.70 -5.00
CA LYS A 308 -29.61 -26.25 -3.84
C LYS A 308 -29.54 -27.42 -2.87
N ALA A 309 -28.33 -27.81 -2.47
CA ALA A 309 -28.07 -29.01 -1.69
C ALA A 309 -26.94 -28.77 -0.67
N PRO A 310 -27.06 -29.22 0.60
CA PRO A 310 -26.01 -29.01 1.58
C PRO A 310 -24.69 -29.67 1.19
N VAL A 311 -23.60 -28.93 1.33
CA VAL A 311 -22.22 -29.41 1.08
C VAL A 311 -21.87 -30.59 1.97
N LYS A 312 -22.41 -30.63 3.20
CA LYS A 312 -22.26 -31.76 4.14
C LYS A 312 -22.88 -33.07 3.63
N ASP A 313 -23.91 -32.99 2.78
CA ASP A 313 -24.60 -34.16 2.23
C ASP A 313 -23.87 -34.74 1.01
N LEU A 314 -22.81 -34.09 0.54
CA LEU A 314 -22.08 -34.53 -0.64
C LEU A 314 -21.39 -35.88 -0.35
N THR A 315 -21.85 -36.96 -0.96
CA THR A 315 -21.33 -38.32 -0.72
C THR A 315 -20.13 -38.62 -1.60
N LYS A 316 -20.11 -38.10 -2.83
CA LYS A 316 -19.03 -38.36 -3.80
C LYS A 316 -18.77 -37.15 -4.70
N VAL A 317 -17.50 -36.84 -4.90
CA VAL A 317 -17.03 -35.89 -5.91
C VAL A 317 -15.89 -36.52 -6.70
N GLN A 318 -15.98 -36.52 -8.01
CA GLN A 318 -14.92 -37.08 -8.87
C GLN A 318 -14.94 -36.45 -10.25
N ILE A 319 -13.80 -36.54 -10.93
CA ILE A 319 -13.67 -36.16 -12.34
C ILE A 319 -13.96 -37.39 -13.19
N ARG A 320 -14.99 -37.35 -14.04
CA ARG A 320 -15.33 -38.42 -14.98
C ARG A 320 -14.96 -38.07 -16.41
N GLY A 321 -14.53 -39.07 -17.18
CA GLY A 321 -14.22 -38.93 -18.62
C GLY A 321 -12.74 -38.67 -18.89
N LYS A 322 -12.22 -39.26 -19.99
CA LYS A 322 -10.81 -39.12 -20.41
C LYS A 322 -10.59 -37.86 -21.25
N LEU A 323 -11.41 -37.67 -22.29
CA LEU A 323 -11.31 -36.54 -23.24
C LEU A 323 -12.20 -35.36 -22.82
N PHE A 324 -13.46 -35.64 -22.48
CA PHE A 324 -14.42 -34.64 -22.00
C PHE A 324 -14.61 -34.80 -20.50
N LYS A 325 -13.66 -34.27 -19.74
CA LYS A 325 -13.72 -34.30 -18.27
C LYS A 325 -14.98 -33.57 -17.80
N LYS A 326 -15.75 -34.23 -16.93
CA LYS A 326 -16.94 -33.69 -16.26
C LYS A 326 -16.75 -33.79 -14.75
N LEU A 327 -17.24 -32.79 -14.04
CA LEU A 327 -17.37 -32.84 -12.59
C LEU A 327 -18.62 -33.65 -12.24
N TYR A 328 -18.44 -34.80 -11.60
CA TYR A 328 -19.52 -35.62 -11.07
C TYR A 328 -19.66 -35.35 -9.58
N ILE A 329 -20.88 -34.99 -9.16
CA ILE A 329 -21.26 -34.81 -7.76
C ILE A 329 -22.44 -35.72 -7.42
N GLU A 330 -22.42 -36.28 -6.22
CA GLU A 330 -23.43 -37.20 -5.71
C GLU A 330 -23.84 -36.82 -4.30
N PHE A 331 -25.14 -36.90 -4.06
CA PHE A 331 -25.84 -36.71 -2.80
C PHE A 331 -26.72 -37.95 -2.56
N PRO A 332 -27.23 -38.19 -1.34
CA PRO A 332 -28.11 -39.32 -1.05
C PRO A 332 -29.39 -39.33 -1.89
N TYR A 333 -29.82 -38.14 -2.33
CA TYR A 333 -31.08 -37.91 -3.05
C TYR A 333 -30.86 -37.49 -4.51
N GLY A 334 -29.63 -37.50 -5.03
CA GLY A 334 -29.39 -36.98 -6.38
C GLY A 334 -27.95 -37.10 -6.87
N ARG A 335 -27.78 -37.14 -8.19
CA ARG A 335 -26.48 -37.10 -8.86
C ARG A 335 -26.51 -36.10 -10.00
N TYR A 336 -25.44 -35.35 -10.15
CA TYR A 336 -25.31 -34.31 -11.18
C TYR A 336 -23.94 -34.37 -11.85
N GLU A 337 -23.93 -34.07 -13.15
CA GLU A 337 -22.70 -33.97 -13.94
C GLU A 337 -22.59 -32.58 -14.57
N PHE A 338 -21.48 -31.88 -14.33
CA PHE A 338 -21.18 -30.58 -14.91
C PHE A 338 -20.04 -30.65 -15.90
N THR A 339 -20.19 -29.94 -17.00
CA THR A 339 -19.09 -29.56 -17.88
C THR A 339 -18.63 -28.16 -17.48
N LEU A 340 -17.34 -28.00 -17.22
CA LEU A 340 -16.73 -26.74 -16.79
C LEU A 340 -15.73 -26.26 -17.84
N PRO A 341 -15.30 -24.97 -17.80
CA PRO A 341 -14.23 -24.48 -18.66
C PRO A 341 -12.96 -25.35 -18.56
N PRO A 342 -12.19 -25.50 -19.66
CA PRO A 342 -10.95 -26.27 -19.65
C PRO A 342 -10.01 -25.73 -18.55
N ASN A 343 -9.32 -26.64 -17.85
CA ASN A 343 -8.41 -26.37 -16.71
C ASN A 343 -9.05 -25.92 -15.38
N SER A 344 -10.38 -25.76 -15.30
CA SER A 344 -11.03 -25.37 -14.05
C SER A 344 -11.48 -26.53 -13.16
N ILE A 345 -11.67 -27.74 -13.72
CA ILE A 345 -12.30 -28.86 -13.02
C ILE A 345 -11.54 -29.30 -11.76
N SER A 346 -10.21 -29.38 -11.82
CA SER A 346 -9.38 -29.74 -10.66
C SER A 346 -9.51 -28.69 -9.56
N ARG A 347 -9.45 -27.40 -9.92
CA ARG A 347 -9.58 -26.31 -8.94
C ARG A 347 -10.98 -26.27 -8.32
N VAL A 348 -12.02 -26.55 -9.11
CA VAL A 348 -13.39 -26.64 -8.59
C VAL A 348 -13.54 -27.80 -7.60
N LEU A 349 -12.86 -28.92 -7.84
CA LEU A 349 -12.80 -30.01 -6.86
C LEU A 349 -12.15 -29.54 -5.55
N ASP A 350 -11.05 -28.80 -5.64
CA ASP A 350 -10.35 -28.25 -4.46
C ASP A 350 -11.26 -27.29 -3.66
N TYR A 351 -11.97 -26.39 -4.34
CA TYR A 351 -12.92 -25.48 -3.69
C TYR A 351 -14.13 -26.20 -3.08
N LEU A 352 -14.59 -27.32 -3.66
CA LEU A 352 -15.64 -28.16 -3.05
C LEU A 352 -15.15 -28.82 -1.76
N LEU A 353 -13.89 -29.24 -1.71
CA LEU A 353 -13.30 -29.78 -0.50
C LEU A 353 -13.09 -28.68 0.54
N LEU A 354 -12.59 -27.51 0.12
CA LEU A 354 -12.44 -26.34 0.98
C LEU A 354 -13.79 -25.90 1.57
N ALA A 355 -14.87 -25.93 0.78
CA ALA A 355 -16.21 -25.56 1.25
C ALA A 355 -16.66 -26.37 2.47
N ARG A 356 -16.28 -27.66 2.57
CA ARG A 356 -16.62 -28.53 3.71
C ARG A 356 -15.94 -28.12 5.01
N SER A 357 -14.74 -27.57 4.93
CA SER A 357 -13.93 -27.18 6.08
C SER A 357 -13.71 -25.67 6.14
N PHE A 358 -14.52 -24.88 5.44
CA PHE A 358 -14.29 -23.44 5.29
C PHE A 358 -14.33 -22.72 6.63
N ASP A 359 -15.27 -23.07 7.51
CA ASP A 359 -15.36 -22.46 8.84
C ASP A 359 -14.22 -22.85 9.78
N GLU A 360 -13.67 -24.05 9.61
CA GLU A 360 -12.53 -24.54 10.40
C GLU A 360 -11.21 -23.94 9.92
N THR A 361 -11.08 -23.72 8.61
CA THR A 361 -9.85 -23.27 7.95
C THR A 361 -9.75 -21.74 7.86
N VAL A 362 -10.88 -21.04 7.80
CA VAL A 362 -10.96 -19.59 7.62
C VAL A 362 -11.46 -18.94 8.90
N ILE A 363 -10.55 -18.83 9.88
CA ILE A 363 -10.82 -18.19 11.17
C ILE A 363 -10.60 -16.69 11.02
N TYR A 364 -11.68 -15.92 11.03
CA TYR A 364 -11.63 -14.46 10.97
C TYR A 364 -11.20 -13.86 12.32
N ASP A 365 -10.09 -13.11 12.31
CA ASP A 365 -9.60 -12.42 13.51
C ASP A 365 -10.36 -11.10 13.75
N LYS A 366 -11.42 -11.19 14.56
CA LYS A 366 -12.23 -10.04 14.99
C LYS A 366 -11.42 -8.99 15.76
N LEU A 367 -10.38 -9.40 16.50
CA LEU A 367 -9.57 -8.49 17.30
C LEU A 367 -8.65 -7.66 16.39
N ALA A 368 -8.00 -8.31 15.43
CA ALA A 368 -7.21 -7.63 14.41
C ALA A 368 -8.06 -6.65 13.60
N ALA A 369 -9.25 -7.07 13.16
CA ALA A 369 -10.18 -6.21 12.44
C ALA A 369 -10.59 -4.98 13.26
N LYS A 370 -10.86 -5.14 14.57
CA LYS A 370 -11.19 -4.02 15.47
C LYS A 370 -10.00 -3.06 15.63
N LYS A 371 -8.79 -3.58 15.80
CA LYS A 371 -7.56 -2.77 15.88
C LYS A 371 -7.31 -2.01 14.58
N LEU A 372 -7.48 -2.66 13.44
CA LEU A 372 -7.38 -2.04 12.11
C LEU A 372 -8.45 -0.97 11.91
N TYR A 373 -9.68 -1.18 12.38
CA TYR A 373 -10.73 -0.17 12.29
C TYR A 373 -10.38 1.09 13.09
N ASN A 374 -9.83 0.91 14.29
CA ASN A 374 -9.47 2.00 15.20
C ASN A 374 -8.14 2.69 14.88
N ILE A 375 -7.33 2.16 13.95
CA ILE A 375 -6.06 2.80 13.61
C ILE A 375 -6.32 4.06 12.79
N GLU A 376 -5.75 5.15 13.27
CA GLU A 376 -5.76 6.45 12.62
C GLU A 376 -4.32 6.96 12.58
N ILE A 377 -3.88 7.30 11.38
CA ILE A 377 -2.62 7.97 11.10
C ILE A 377 -2.94 9.41 10.74
N ASP A 378 -2.28 10.33 11.44
CA ASP A 378 -2.23 11.74 11.11
C ASP A 378 -0.79 12.13 10.71
N LEU A 379 -0.65 13.02 9.74
CA LEU A 379 0.62 13.59 9.28
C LEU A 379 0.75 15.09 9.61
N SER A 380 -0.26 15.67 10.30
CA SER A 380 -0.30 17.08 10.63
C SER A 380 0.88 17.52 11.50
N ASP A 381 1.36 16.65 12.39
CA ASP A 381 2.53 16.89 13.23
C ASP A 381 3.80 17.12 12.42
N ILE A 382 4.06 16.28 11.41
CA ILE A 382 5.21 16.44 10.50
C ILE A 382 5.04 17.70 9.66
N SER A 383 3.85 17.87 9.08
CA SER A 383 3.54 18.99 8.20
C SER A 383 3.69 20.33 8.92
N ASN A 384 3.10 20.45 10.11
CA ASN A 384 3.17 21.66 10.91
C ASN A 384 4.61 21.93 11.34
N TYR A 385 5.37 20.91 11.75
CA TYR A 385 6.76 21.08 12.13
C TYR A 385 7.64 21.60 10.98
N ILE A 386 7.48 21.05 9.77
CA ILE A 386 8.18 21.53 8.57
C ILE A 386 7.78 22.98 8.25
N GLU A 387 6.48 23.28 8.23
CA GLU A 387 6.01 24.63 7.91
C GLU A 387 6.44 25.67 8.95
N GLU A 388 6.39 25.35 10.24
CA GLU A 388 6.90 26.20 11.32
C GLU A 388 8.40 26.46 11.16
N ALA A 389 9.18 25.43 10.84
CA ALA A 389 10.62 25.57 10.61
C ALA A 389 10.93 26.46 9.40
N ILE A 390 10.25 26.23 8.27
CA ILE A 390 10.36 27.06 7.07
C ILE A 390 10.05 28.51 7.42
N ASN A 391 8.86 28.77 7.99
CA ASN A 391 8.42 30.12 8.36
C ASN A 391 9.40 30.79 9.33
N SER A 392 9.99 30.04 10.26
CA SER A 392 11.04 30.53 11.16
C SER A 392 12.28 31.00 10.40
N PHE A 393 12.81 30.21 9.46
CA PHE A 393 13.97 30.60 8.64
C PHE A 393 13.70 31.84 7.77
N PHE A 394 12.53 31.91 7.12
CA PHE A 394 12.16 33.08 6.30
C PHE A 394 11.95 34.33 7.16
N SER A 395 11.34 34.20 8.33
CA SER A 395 11.17 35.31 9.28
C SER A 395 12.51 35.82 9.78
N LEU A 396 13.43 34.92 10.15
CA LEU A 396 14.79 35.26 10.53
C LEU A 396 15.48 36.00 9.38
N LYS A 397 15.41 35.48 8.14
CA LYS A 397 16.02 36.14 6.98
C LYS A 397 15.52 37.57 6.76
N CYS A 398 14.21 37.81 6.93
CA CYS A 398 13.65 39.15 6.89
C CYS A 398 14.24 40.09 7.96
N GLN A 399 14.45 39.59 9.18
CA GLN A 399 15.09 40.37 10.25
C GLN A 399 16.54 40.75 9.89
N TYR A 400 17.32 39.81 9.35
CA TYR A 400 18.69 40.08 8.88
C TYR A 400 18.73 41.15 7.80
N ASN A 401 17.83 41.07 6.82
CA ASN A 401 17.73 42.08 5.77
C ASN A 401 17.38 43.47 6.36
N ASN A 402 16.45 43.54 7.31
CA ASN A 402 16.05 44.80 7.95
C ASN A 402 17.15 45.44 8.81
N ILE A 403 17.93 44.65 9.54
CA ILE A 403 19.08 45.14 10.33
C ILE A 403 20.15 45.71 9.39
N SER A 404 20.41 45.02 8.27
CA SER A 404 21.39 45.47 7.27
C SER A 404 20.99 46.79 6.59
N SER A 405 19.69 47.04 6.40
CA SER A 405 19.17 48.31 5.85
C SER A 405 19.21 49.44 6.87
N ASN A 406 18.89 49.19 8.14
CA ASN A 406 18.90 50.24 9.17
C ASN A 406 20.32 50.73 9.49
N ASN A 407 21.31 49.83 9.49
CA ASN A 407 22.72 50.21 9.67
C ASN A 407 23.28 51.04 8.51
N LYS A 408 22.72 50.91 7.29
CA LYS A 408 23.07 51.78 6.16
C LYS A 408 22.45 53.17 6.27
N VAL A 409 21.27 53.31 6.88
CA VAL A 409 20.59 54.62 7.02
C VAL A 409 21.17 55.45 8.17
N SER A 410 21.66 54.82 9.24
CA SER A 410 22.33 55.52 10.33
C SER A 410 23.74 56.03 9.98
N GLU A 411 24.43 55.42 9.02
CA GLU A 411 25.76 55.88 8.54
C GLU A 411 25.66 57.17 7.69
N TYR A 412 24.51 57.47 7.08
CA TYR A 412 24.29 58.71 6.30
C TYR A 412 23.80 59.92 7.12
N ASN A 413 23.33 59.71 8.36
CA ASN A 413 22.79 60.80 9.19
C ASN A 413 23.80 61.43 10.17
N VAL A 414 25.06 60.98 10.17
CA VAL A 414 26.10 61.49 11.07
C VAL A 414 27.05 62.50 10.38
N GLU A 415 27.08 62.59 9.05
CA GLU A 415 27.95 63.54 8.32
C GLU A 415 27.28 64.86 7.92
N SER A 416 25.99 65.07 8.22
CA SER A 416 25.26 66.31 7.85
C SER A 416 24.78 67.16 9.04
N SER A 417 25.50 67.17 10.16
CA SER A 417 25.19 68.02 11.31
C SER A 417 26.35 68.90 11.77
N ILE A 418 27.07 69.51 10.82
CA ILE A 418 27.91 70.68 11.08
C ILE A 418 27.72 71.65 9.91
N PHE A 419 26.55 72.27 9.79
CA PHE A 419 26.40 73.64 9.26
C PHE A 419 24.94 74.08 9.37
N ASN A 420 24.78 75.31 9.81
CA ASN A 420 23.58 76.16 9.82
C ASN A 420 22.73 76.23 11.09
N GLN A 421 23.00 77.33 11.76
CA GLN A 421 22.29 78.06 12.79
C GLN A 421 20.82 78.34 12.43
N ASN A 422 19.98 78.25 13.45
CA ASN A 422 18.65 78.87 13.58
C ASN A 422 18.74 80.43 13.55
N PRO A 423 17.64 81.21 13.60
CA PRO A 423 16.21 80.91 13.37
C PRO A 423 15.48 82.00 12.53
N ASN A 424 14.28 81.72 11.98
CA ASN A 424 13.06 82.56 12.14
C ASN A 424 11.92 82.31 11.14
N ILE A 425 10.71 82.23 11.73
CA ILE A 425 9.44 82.87 11.31
C ILE A 425 8.54 82.17 10.25
N MET A 426 7.36 81.79 10.78
CA MET A 426 5.98 81.80 10.26
C MET A 426 5.55 80.94 9.07
N THR A 427 4.74 79.95 9.45
CA THR A 427 3.74 79.20 8.69
C THR A 427 2.51 80.06 8.36
N ILE A 428 2.13 80.09 7.07
CA ILE A 428 0.78 80.47 6.60
C ILE A 428 0.23 79.35 5.70
N ARG A 429 -0.92 78.80 6.16
CA ARG A 429 -2.08 78.20 5.46
C ARG A 429 -1.91 77.12 4.36
N SER A 430 -2.45 75.95 4.74
CA SER A 430 -3.27 74.92 4.08
C SER A 430 -4.23 75.39 2.95
N PRO A 431 -5.02 74.52 2.25
CA PRO A 431 -5.31 73.09 2.51
C PRO A 431 -5.38 72.15 1.27
N PHE A 432 -5.39 70.84 1.50
CA PHE A 432 -6.51 69.92 1.17
C PHE A 432 -6.14 68.49 1.57
N GLN A 433 -6.77 67.99 2.64
CA GLN A 433 -6.85 66.58 3.03
C GLN A 433 -8.32 66.26 3.31
N HIS A 434 -8.81 65.13 2.79
CA HIS A 434 -10.08 64.53 3.22
C HIS A 434 -9.82 63.37 4.17
N GLN A 435 -10.61 63.39 5.23
CA GLN A 435 -10.65 62.52 6.39
C GLN A 435 -11.35 61.18 6.10
N ASN A 436 -11.06 60.17 6.92
CA ASN A 436 -12.09 59.57 7.81
C ASN A 436 -11.43 58.74 8.92
N GLN A 437 -11.84 58.99 10.17
CA GLN A 437 -11.58 58.17 11.36
C GLN A 437 -12.90 58.04 12.17
N VAL A 438 -12.84 57.21 13.23
CA VAL A 438 -13.61 57.25 14.50
C VAL A 438 -14.81 56.26 14.54
N THR A 439 -15.09 55.37 15.51
CA THR A 439 -14.70 55.13 16.94
C THR A 439 -15.07 53.72 17.45
N ASN A 440 -14.57 53.36 18.65
CA ASN A 440 -14.79 52.18 19.51
C ASN A 440 -16.10 52.16 20.38
N GLN A 441 -16.50 50.92 20.76
CA GLN A 441 -17.05 50.35 22.04
C GLN A 441 -18.22 50.99 22.85
N TYR A 442 -19.25 50.19 23.21
CA TYR A 442 -19.58 49.70 24.60
C TYR A 442 -20.86 48.80 24.70
N ASN A 443 -20.88 47.98 25.77
CA ASN A 443 -21.79 46.94 26.33
C ASN A 443 -23.36 47.06 26.43
N ASN A 444 -23.97 45.86 26.48
CA ASN A 444 -25.06 45.30 27.35
C ASN A 444 -26.60 45.46 27.13
N ASN A 445 -27.27 44.28 27.15
CA ASN A 445 -28.58 43.85 27.72
C ASN A 445 -29.99 44.14 27.08
N TYR A 446 -30.68 43.03 26.68
CA TYR A 446 -32.13 42.62 26.75
C TYR A 446 -33.26 43.60 26.28
N PRO A 447 -34.57 43.22 26.10
CA PRO A 447 -35.32 41.93 26.02
C PRO A 447 -36.36 41.82 24.83
N TYR A 448 -37.11 40.70 24.78
CA TYR A 448 -38.41 40.41 24.08
C TYR A 448 -39.58 41.41 24.41
N PRO A 449 -40.86 41.36 23.89
CA PRO A 449 -41.63 40.40 23.04
C PRO A 449 -42.58 41.08 21.95
N PRO A 450 -43.88 40.71 21.69
CA PRO A 450 -44.35 40.03 20.46
C PRO A 450 -45.59 40.67 19.74
N TYR A 451 -46.10 40.07 18.65
CA TYR A 451 -47.49 40.27 18.17
C TYR A 451 -48.15 38.97 17.65
N GLN A 452 -49.38 38.74 18.10
CA GLN A 452 -50.41 37.76 17.68
C GLN A 452 -51.10 38.24 16.36
N ASN A 453 -51.97 37.53 15.61
CA ASN A 453 -53.09 36.66 16.01
C ASN A 453 -53.82 35.96 14.81
N ASN A 454 -54.32 34.73 15.05
CA ASN A 454 -55.57 34.04 14.59
C ASN A 454 -55.89 33.75 13.08
N ASN A 455 -56.48 32.61 12.65
CA ASN A 455 -57.31 31.60 13.34
C ASN A 455 -57.61 30.29 12.53
N ARG A 456 -58.06 29.24 13.27
CA ARG A 456 -58.92 28.05 12.96
C ARG A 456 -58.34 26.62 12.80
N ASN A 457 -58.43 25.88 13.92
CA ASN A 457 -59.06 24.56 14.19
C ASN A 457 -58.93 23.37 13.22
N THR A 458 -58.38 22.23 13.70
CA THR A 458 -59.13 21.02 14.17
C THR A 458 -58.17 19.96 14.79
N ASN A 459 -58.50 19.48 16.01
CA ASN A 459 -58.40 18.10 16.61
C ASN A 459 -57.30 17.12 16.11
N GLN A 460 -56.53 16.35 16.89
CA GLN A 460 -56.78 15.63 18.16
C GLN A 460 -55.44 15.07 18.76
N ARG A 461 -55.48 14.65 20.02
CA ARG A 461 -54.38 14.48 21.01
C ARG A 461 -53.48 13.22 20.91
N MET A 462 -52.27 13.38 21.45
CA MET A 462 -51.30 12.35 21.89
C MET A 462 -51.66 11.64 23.21
N GLY A 463 -51.02 10.48 23.46
CA GLY A 463 -50.72 9.94 24.79
C GLY A 463 -49.85 8.67 24.76
N GLN A 464 -48.69 8.69 25.42
CA GLN A 464 -47.69 7.61 25.61
C GLN A 464 -48.06 6.62 26.75
N ILE A 465 -47.63 5.35 26.67
CA ILE A 465 -47.39 4.36 27.77
C ILE A 465 -46.39 3.31 27.20
N GLN A 466 -45.15 3.08 27.67
CA GLN A 466 -44.59 2.41 28.88
C GLN A 466 -44.85 0.88 29.03
N THR A 467 -43.79 0.09 28.82
CA THR A 467 -43.47 -1.28 29.32
C THR A 467 -44.39 -2.50 29.03
N PRO A 468 -43.82 -3.70 28.73
CA PRO A 468 -44.59 -4.88 28.35
C PRO A 468 -44.68 -5.92 29.48
N GLU A 469 -45.62 -5.75 30.39
CA GLU A 469 -46.04 -6.75 31.38
C GLU A 469 -47.56 -6.60 31.54
N ASP A 470 -48.34 -7.22 30.64
CA ASP A 470 -49.77 -7.61 30.83
C ASP A 470 -50.46 -7.89 29.49
N LEU A 471 -50.18 -9.03 28.84
CA LEU A 471 -51.02 -9.56 27.75
C LEU A 471 -51.00 -11.10 27.78
N ASN A 472 -51.53 -11.67 28.86
CA ASN A 472 -51.80 -13.10 29.03
C ASN A 472 -53.30 -13.28 29.26
N TYR A 473 -54.16 -13.09 28.25
CA TYR A 473 -55.58 -13.50 28.33
C TYR A 473 -56.17 -13.63 26.91
N TYR A 474 -56.97 -14.69 26.70
CA TYR A 474 -57.63 -15.17 25.48
C TYR A 474 -56.78 -16.06 24.55
N GLY A 475 -57.14 -17.30 24.22
CA GLY A 475 -58.36 -18.06 24.50
C GLY A 475 -58.55 -19.11 23.39
N ASN A 476 -58.42 -20.39 23.74
CA ASN A 476 -58.72 -21.55 22.90
C ASN A 476 -60.24 -21.67 22.66
N SER A 477 -60.68 -21.90 21.42
CA SER A 477 -62.01 -22.49 21.12
C SER A 477 -62.04 -23.09 19.70
N MET A 478 -62.61 -24.30 19.61
CA MET A 478 -63.16 -25.02 18.44
C MET A 478 -62.33 -26.17 17.85
N ARG A 479 -62.64 -27.37 18.38
CA ARG A 479 -62.56 -28.68 17.72
C ARG A 479 -63.95 -29.07 17.22
N HIS A 480 -63.94 -30.00 16.24
CA HIS A 480 -64.99 -30.93 15.79
C HIS A 480 -65.68 -30.57 14.48
N TYR A 481 -65.26 -31.25 13.39
CA TYR A 481 -66.08 -32.20 12.61
C TYR A 481 -65.14 -33.08 11.74
N LEU A 482 -65.27 -34.40 11.89
CA LEU A 482 -64.83 -35.48 10.96
C LEU A 482 -66.09 -36.32 10.71
N PRO A 483 -66.34 -36.91 9.51
CA PRO A 483 -65.71 -38.20 9.13
C PRO A 483 -65.68 -38.43 7.57
N PRO A 484 -65.57 -39.67 7.03
CA PRO A 484 -64.52 -40.70 7.15
C PRO A 484 -63.98 -41.22 5.77
N ASN A 485 -62.89 -42.02 5.82
CA ASN A 485 -62.44 -43.04 4.84
C ASN A 485 -62.17 -42.65 3.37
N TYR A 486 -60.89 -42.60 2.97
CA TYR A 486 -60.46 -42.96 1.60
C TYR A 486 -59.07 -43.62 1.56
N ASN A 487 -58.95 -44.55 0.61
CA ASN A 487 -57.87 -45.51 0.32
C ASN A 487 -56.45 -44.93 0.19
N GLN A 488 -55.45 -45.76 0.55
CA GLN A 488 -54.02 -45.45 0.57
C GLN A 488 -53.24 -45.65 -0.76
N ASN A 489 -53.89 -45.77 -1.94
CA ASN A 489 -53.15 -46.17 -3.16
C ASN A 489 -53.50 -45.42 -4.46
N GLU A 490 -53.74 -44.11 -4.43
CA GLU A 490 -53.86 -43.33 -5.67
C GLU A 490 -53.08 -42.02 -5.64
N PHE A 491 -52.26 -41.83 -6.67
CA PHE A 491 -51.49 -40.64 -6.96
C PHE A 491 -52.42 -39.46 -7.25
N PHE A 492 -52.26 -38.35 -6.53
CA PHE A 492 -52.87 -37.07 -6.90
C PHE A 492 -51.95 -36.26 -7.81
N LEU A 493 -52.49 -35.80 -8.94
CA LEU A 493 -51.97 -34.66 -9.71
C LEU A 493 -52.05 -33.40 -8.84
N GLN A 494 -50.91 -32.76 -8.54
CA GLN A 494 -50.89 -31.53 -7.76
C GLN A 494 -51.01 -30.27 -8.65
N SER A 495 -51.92 -29.41 -8.19
CA SER A 495 -52.33 -28.10 -8.69
C SER A 495 -51.24 -27.03 -8.54
N PHE A 496 -51.20 -26.06 -9.46
CA PHE A 496 -50.19 -25.00 -9.60
C PHE A 496 -50.33 -23.80 -8.65
N TYR A 497 -51.13 -23.87 -7.57
CA TYR A 497 -51.50 -22.68 -6.79
C TYR A 497 -51.22 -22.75 -5.28
N ASP A 498 -50.16 -23.43 -4.84
CA ASP A 498 -49.73 -23.32 -3.43
C ASP A 498 -48.23 -23.01 -3.30
N THR A 499 -47.93 -21.74 -3.02
CA THR A 499 -46.59 -21.24 -2.71
C THR A 499 -46.31 -21.46 -1.23
N ASN A 500 -45.93 -22.69 -0.87
CA ASN A 500 -45.03 -23.05 0.23
C ASN A 500 -45.02 -24.58 0.37
N ARG A 501 -43.80 -25.15 0.50
CA ARG A 501 -43.48 -26.51 0.99
C ARG A 501 -42.95 -27.51 -0.07
N ILE A 502 -41.63 -27.49 -0.24
CA ILE A 502 -40.80 -28.69 -0.02
C ILE A 502 -39.82 -28.32 1.09
N GLN A 503 -40.31 -28.39 2.33
CA GLN A 503 -39.50 -28.50 3.54
C GLN A 503 -39.71 -29.91 4.06
N ASN A 504 -38.85 -30.84 3.67
CA ASN A 504 -38.60 -32.05 4.46
C ASN A 504 -37.20 -31.93 5.03
N TYR A 505 -37.05 -30.95 5.93
CA TYR A 505 -36.02 -30.96 6.96
C TYR A 505 -36.72 -30.51 8.24
N GLU A 506 -37.14 -31.48 9.06
CA GLU A 506 -37.38 -31.20 10.47
C GLU A 506 -35.99 -31.13 11.13
N PRO A 507 -35.52 -29.96 11.59
CA PRO A 507 -34.46 -29.96 12.57
C PRO A 507 -35.06 -30.61 13.81
N LYS A 508 -34.46 -31.71 14.29
CA LYS A 508 -34.82 -32.29 15.59
C LYS A 508 -34.82 -31.16 16.62
N GLN A 509 -36.02 -30.76 17.06
CA GLN A 509 -36.19 -29.84 18.15
C GLN A 509 -35.59 -30.52 19.40
N PHE A 510 -34.54 -29.92 19.96
CA PHE A 510 -34.10 -30.24 21.31
C PHE A 510 -35.20 -29.80 22.27
N ASN A 511 -36.01 -30.75 22.72
CA ASN A 511 -36.87 -30.57 23.88
C ASN A 511 -35.97 -30.31 25.11
N ARG A 512 -35.95 -29.06 25.57
CA ARG A 512 -35.58 -28.73 26.96
C ARG A 512 -36.82 -28.98 27.82
N GLY A 513 -36.80 -30.06 28.59
CA GLY A 513 -37.81 -30.31 29.61
C GLY A 513 -37.69 -31.72 30.17
N PHE A 514 -37.38 -31.77 31.47
CA PHE A 514 -37.34 -32.91 32.40
C PHE A 514 -36.03 -33.71 32.52
N ASP A 515 -35.37 -33.40 33.63
CA ASP A 515 -34.69 -34.29 34.57
C ASP A 515 -34.59 -35.77 34.17
N ASN A 516 -33.37 -36.27 34.05
CA ASN A 516 -32.94 -37.51 34.69
C ASN A 516 -31.43 -37.68 34.58
N VAL A 517 -30.80 -37.69 35.76
CA VAL A 517 -29.71 -38.58 36.20
C VAL A 517 -28.93 -39.24 35.06
N VAL A 518 -27.79 -38.65 34.71
CA VAL A 518 -26.75 -39.32 33.94
C VAL A 518 -26.29 -40.53 34.75
N SER A 519 -26.43 -41.73 34.18
CA SER A 519 -26.00 -42.95 34.86
C SER A 519 -24.48 -42.94 35.07
N ASP A 520 -24.07 -43.32 36.27
CA ASP A 520 -22.67 -43.46 36.74
C ASP A 520 -21.81 -44.33 35.79
N ILE A 521 -22.47 -45.16 34.97
CA ILE A 521 -21.86 -46.05 33.98
C ILE A 521 -21.28 -45.28 32.78
N ASP A 522 -21.91 -44.20 32.32
CA ASP A 522 -21.43 -43.45 31.15
C ASP A 522 -20.23 -42.57 31.50
N GLN A 523 -20.23 -42.00 32.71
CA GLN A 523 -19.05 -41.30 33.24
C GLN A 523 -17.90 -42.28 33.51
N LYS A 524 -18.19 -43.47 34.05
CA LYS A 524 -17.19 -44.53 34.24
C LYS A 524 -16.60 -45.02 32.91
N ASN A 525 -17.40 -45.18 31.87
CA ASN A 525 -16.93 -45.59 30.54
C ASN A 525 -16.09 -44.49 29.86
N LEU A 526 -16.45 -43.22 30.06
CA LEU A 526 -15.66 -42.08 29.57
C LEU A 526 -14.31 -41.96 30.32
N LEU A 527 -14.31 -42.18 31.63
CA LEU A 527 -13.11 -42.20 32.47
C LEU A 527 -12.20 -43.39 32.15
N MET A 528 -12.76 -44.58 31.94
CA MET A 528 -12.00 -45.77 31.52
C MET A 528 -11.36 -45.58 30.15
N ARG A 529 -12.05 -44.95 29.19
CA ARG A 529 -11.46 -44.59 27.89
C ARG A 529 -10.34 -43.55 28.01
N LYS A 530 -10.46 -42.57 28.93
CA LYS A 530 -9.39 -41.60 29.20
C LYS A 530 -8.20 -42.24 29.91
N LEU A 531 -8.42 -43.16 30.84
CA LEU A 531 -7.37 -43.88 31.55
C LEU A 531 -6.63 -44.87 30.63
N GLU A 532 -7.33 -45.59 29.76
CA GLU A 532 -6.70 -46.44 28.73
C GLU A 532 -5.86 -45.62 27.74
N GLN A 533 -6.30 -44.41 27.40
CA GLN A 533 -5.51 -43.51 26.57
C GLN A 533 -4.25 -43.03 27.30
N LEU A 534 -4.34 -42.65 28.57
CA LEU A 534 -3.18 -42.19 29.35
C LEU A 534 -2.16 -43.33 29.58
N GLN A 535 -2.62 -44.55 29.86
CA GLN A 535 -1.73 -45.70 30.06
C GLN A 535 -1.04 -46.19 28.77
N LYS A 536 -1.64 -45.96 27.60
CA LYS A 536 -1.03 -46.34 26.30
C LYS A 536 0.11 -45.41 25.87
N TYR A 537 0.24 -44.21 26.43
CA TYR A 537 1.22 -43.22 25.98
C TYR A 537 2.34 -42.90 26.98
N GLU A 538 2.32 -43.46 28.20
CA GLU A 538 3.38 -43.22 29.22
C GLU A 538 4.49 -44.28 29.29
N ARG A 539 4.54 -45.26 28.38
CA ARG A 539 5.64 -46.26 28.36
C ARG A 539 6.68 -45.95 27.30
N SER A 540 7.43 -44.87 27.44
CA SER A 540 8.75 -44.71 26.79
C SER A 540 9.65 -43.68 27.51
N PHE A 541 10.63 -44.18 28.27
CA PHE A 541 11.92 -43.55 28.67
C PHE A 541 12.05 -42.81 30.03
N PRO A 542 13.28 -42.78 30.60
CA PRO A 542 13.54 -43.20 31.97
C PRO A 542 13.74 -42.08 33.00
N THR A 543 13.70 -42.53 34.26
CA THR A 543 14.00 -41.82 35.52
C THR A 543 15.37 -41.13 35.57
N ARG A 544 15.39 -39.87 36.04
CA ARG A 544 16.54 -39.29 36.76
C ARG A 544 16.10 -38.21 37.76
N ASN A 545 16.75 -38.24 38.92
CA ASN A 545 16.41 -37.60 40.20
C ASN A 545 16.73 -36.10 40.34
N GLY A 546 16.08 -35.47 41.34
CA GLY A 546 16.50 -34.23 42.07
C GLY A 546 15.41 -33.15 42.04
N ILE A 547 14.55 -32.94 43.06
CA ILE A 547 14.68 -32.45 44.45
C ILE A 547 15.13 -30.97 44.58
N HIS A 548 14.31 -30.21 45.34
CA HIS A 548 14.40 -28.84 45.88
C HIS A 548 14.02 -27.67 44.95
N ASN A 549 13.31 -26.61 45.38
CA ASN A 549 12.52 -26.30 46.58
C ASN A 549 11.68 -25.04 46.26
N TYR A 550 10.59 -24.88 47.01
CA TYR A 550 9.62 -23.78 47.01
C TYR A 550 10.16 -22.46 47.60
N ASN A 551 9.79 -21.33 46.96
CA ASN A 551 9.19 -20.09 47.51
C ASN A 551 9.76 -18.82 46.86
N ASP A 552 8.94 -18.12 46.06
CA ASP A 552 8.51 -16.76 46.41
C ASP A 552 7.32 -16.33 45.53
N PHE A 553 6.20 -16.06 46.22
CA PHE A 553 4.97 -15.48 45.71
C PHE A 553 5.11 -13.96 45.67
N PHE A 554 4.56 -13.33 44.62
CA PHE A 554 3.77 -12.08 44.56
C PHE A 554 4.07 -11.25 43.30
N ASN A 555 3.37 -11.53 42.19
CA ASN A 555 2.45 -10.60 41.52
C ASN A 555 1.95 -11.20 40.20
N ASP A 556 0.75 -11.75 40.27
CA ASP A 556 -0.04 -12.23 39.14
C ASP A 556 -0.43 -11.09 38.20
N THR A 557 -0.21 -11.28 36.90
CA THR A 557 -1.19 -10.86 35.89
C THR A 557 -1.26 -11.96 34.84
N ALA A 558 -2.42 -12.59 34.77
CA ALA A 558 -2.66 -13.89 34.14
C ALA A 558 -2.40 -13.90 32.62
N ASN A 559 -1.34 -14.62 32.22
CA ASN A 559 -1.11 -15.10 30.86
C ASN A 559 -1.70 -16.51 30.71
N TYR A 560 -2.80 -16.64 29.97
CA TYR A 560 -3.26 -17.94 29.48
C TYR A 560 -2.38 -18.37 28.31
N ASN A 561 -1.28 -19.08 28.61
CA ASN A 561 -0.53 -19.87 27.63
C ASN A 561 -1.23 -21.21 27.44
N LEU A 562 -2.01 -21.33 26.37
CA LEU A 562 -2.49 -22.61 25.87
C LEU A 562 -1.43 -23.15 24.90
N ASP A 563 -0.65 -24.11 25.40
CA ASP A 563 0.28 -24.93 24.65
C ASP A 563 -0.42 -25.61 23.47
N ARG A 564 -0.40 -24.96 22.31
CA ARG A 564 -0.70 -25.59 21.01
C ARG A 564 0.61 -25.93 20.33
N LYS A 565 1.12 -27.13 20.60
CA LYS A 565 1.88 -27.89 19.58
C LYS A 565 0.92 -28.22 18.43
N ALA A 566 0.69 -27.24 17.57
CA ALA A 566 -0.02 -27.42 16.32
C ALA A 566 0.84 -28.30 15.41
N ARG A 567 0.29 -29.46 15.06
CA ARG A 567 0.81 -30.34 14.02
C ARG A 567 0.89 -29.54 12.71
N ASN A 568 2.00 -29.67 12.00
CA ASN A 568 2.16 -29.27 10.61
C ASN A 568 0.99 -29.81 9.76
N MET A 569 0.11 -28.91 9.30
CA MET A 569 -0.87 -29.21 8.25
C MET A 569 -0.54 -28.31 7.04
N PRO A 570 0.15 -28.84 6.02
CA PRO A 570 0.47 -28.10 4.82
C PRO A 570 -0.76 -28.13 3.91
N GLN A 571 -1.70 -27.18 4.07
CA GLN A 571 -2.80 -27.08 3.10
C GLN A 571 -3.15 -25.65 2.68
N TYR A 572 -2.95 -24.60 3.49
CA TYR A 572 -3.43 -23.27 3.07
C TYR A 572 -2.51 -22.53 2.08
N GLN A 573 -1.19 -22.63 2.23
CA GLN A 573 -0.23 -21.91 1.38
C GLN A 573 -0.17 -22.46 -0.07
N GLU A 574 -0.57 -23.71 -0.30
CA GLU A 574 -0.63 -24.29 -1.66
C GLU A 574 -1.86 -23.82 -2.44
N PHE A 575 -2.99 -23.57 -1.75
CA PHE A 575 -4.20 -23.03 -2.39
C PHE A 575 -4.10 -21.53 -2.69
N SER A 576 -3.31 -20.77 -1.92
CA SER A 576 -3.06 -19.34 -2.19
C SER A 576 -2.06 -19.09 -3.33
N ARG A 577 -1.15 -20.02 -3.63
CA ARG A 577 -0.15 -19.83 -4.70
C ARG A 577 -0.68 -20.03 -6.13
N ASN A 578 -1.88 -20.59 -6.30
CA ASN A 578 -2.46 -20.92 -7.61
C ASN A 578 -3.73 -20.12 -7.91
N HIS A 579 -3.63 -18.79 -7.95
CA HIS A 579 -4.80 -17.94 -8.20
C HIS A 579 -5.33 -18.06 -9.64
N LEU A 580 -6.66 -18.02 -9.73
CA LEU A 580 -7.46 -18.20 -10.94
C LEU A 580 -7.61 -16.91 -11.76
N SER A 581 -6.91 -15.84 -11.39
CA SER A 581 -6.93 -14.54 -12.08
C SER A 581 -6.81 -14.71 -13.60
N ASP A 582 -5.93 -15.62 -14.05
CA ASP A 582 -5.57 -15.79 -15.45
C ASP A 582 -6.63 -16.51 -16.28
N LEU A 583 -7.52 -17.30 -15.67
CA LEU A 583 -8.59 -18.01 -16.37
C LEU A 583 -9.79 -17.10 -16.72
N PHE A 584 -9.79 -15.86 -16.24
CA PHE A 584 -10.85 -14.89 -16.53
C PHE A 584 -10.54 -13.99 -17.74
N ASN A 585 -9.35 -14.11 -18.36
CA ASN A 585 -8.87 -13.22 -19.44
C ASN A 585 -8.70 -13.90 -20.81
N ARG A 586 -9.45 -14.95 -21.15
CA ARG A 586 -9.37 -15.56 -22.50
C ARG A 586 -10.68 -15.53 -23.26
N ASP A 587 -10.86 -14.47 -24.03
CA ASP A 587 -11.60 -14.53 -25.28
C ASP A 587 -10.72 -15.16 -26.38
N SER A 588 -11.35 -16.05 -27.15
CA SER A 588 -10.98 -16.50 -28.50
C SER A 588 -9.83 -17.50 -28.68
N SER A 589 -10.24 -18.75 -28.90
CA SER A 589 -9.49 -19.91 -29.36
C SER A 589 -8.89 -19.80 -30.77
N SER A 590 -7.71 -20.39 -30.99
CA SER A 590 -7.44 -21.21 -32.19
C SER A 590 -6.36 -22.25 -31.87
N ASN A 591 -6.68 -23.52 -32.15
CA ASN A 591 -5.78 -24.66 -32.03
C ASN A 591 -5.20 -24.99 -33.42
N HIS A 592 -3.89 -25.11 -33.55
CA HIS A 592 -3.27 -25.92 -34.61
C HIS A 592 -2.06 -26.69 -34.06
N PRO A 593 -1.89 -27.99 -34.43
CA PRO A 593 -0.72 -28.78 -34.09
C PRO A 593 0.29 -28.77 -35.24
N GLY A 594 1.56 -28.55 -34.93
CA GLY A 594 2.66 -28.73 -35.86
C GLY A 594 3.78 -27.74 -35.58
N GLU A 595 4.89 -28.25 -35.04
CA GLU A 595 6.22 -28.09 -35.62
C GLU A 595 7.32 -28.34 -34.56
N SER A 596 8.17 -29.28 -34.94
CA SER A 596 9.29 -29.83 -34.20
C SER A 596 10.52 -28.94 -34.36
N SER A 597 10.69 -27.96 -33.47
CA SER A 597 11.96 -27.23 -33.33
C SER A 597 12.15 -26.67 -31.91
N SER A 598 12.31 -27.51 -30.88
CA SER A 598 12.55 -26.98 -29.53
C SER A 598 13.36 -27.86 -28.55
N PHE A 599 14.19 -28.79 -29.03
CA PHE A 599 14.93 -29.65 -28.09
C PHE A 599 16.03 -28.91 -27.30
N HIS A 600 16.57 -27.79 -27.79
CA HIS A 600 17.56 -26.99 -27.05
C HIS A 600 16.96 -25.97 -26.07
N SER A 601 15.85 -25.29 -26.41
CA SER A 601 15.20 -24.32 -25.51
C SER A 601 14.57 -24.98 -24.27
N ARG A 602 14.13 -26.24 -24.40
CA ARG A 602 13.55 -27.00 -23.28
C ARG A 602 14.55 -27.33 -22.17
N LYS A 603 15.85 -27.41 -22.50
CA LYS A 603 16.91 -27.73 -21.54
C LYS A 603 17.33 -26.49 -20.73
N GLN A 604 17.34 -25.30 -21.34
CA GLN A 604 17.62 -24.02 -20.68
C GLN A 604 16.51 -23.61 -19.69
N ASN A 605 15.22 -23.72 -20.08
CA ASN A 605 14.12 -23.46 -19.15
C ASN A 605 14.17 -24.39 -17.92
N LYS A 606 14.52 -25.67 -18.12
CA LYS A 606 14.63 -26.62 -17.00
C LYS A 606 15.74 -26.24 -16.03
N THR A 607 16.85 -25.67 -16.51
CA THR A 607 17.93 -25.19 -15.64
C THR A 607 17.57 -23.91 -14.91
N MET A 608 16.87 -22.97 -15.54
CA MET A 608 16.41 -21.74 -14.88
C MET A 608 15.36 -22.03 -13.80
N HIS A 609 14.35 -22.85 -14.08
CA HIS A 609 13.37 -23.26 -13.06
C HIS A 609 14.02 -24.00 -11.89
N LYS A 610 15.07 -24.80 -12.13
CA LYS A 610 15.81 -25.45 -11.05
C LYS A 610 16.53 -24.43 -10.17
N LYS A 611 17.21 -23.44 -10.78
CA LYS A 611 17.87 -22.35 -10.04
C LYS A 611 16.88 -21.51 -9.23
N MET A 612 15.71 -21.19 -9.81
CA MET A 612 14.64 -20.49 -9.12
C MET A 612 14.20 -21.25 -7.87
N PHE A 613 13.93 -22.54 -8.00
CA PHE A 613 13.57 -23.40 -6.88
C PHE A 613 14.67 -23.49 -5.82
N ASP A 614 15.94 -23.56 -6.22
CA ASP A 614 17.08 -23.58 -5.31
C ASP A 614 17.18 -22.27 -4.50
N TYR A 615 16.99 -21.10 -5.14
CA TYR A 615 16.95 -19.80 -4.46
C TYR A 615 15.74 -19.63 -3.54
N GLU A 616 14.55 -20.08 -3.94
CA GLU A 616 13.36 -20.06 -3.08
C GLU A 616 13.56 -20.94 -1.82
N LYS A 617 14.20 -22.09 -1.98
CA LYS A 617 14.53 -22.98 -0.88
C LYS A 617 15.56 -22.35 0.07
N GLU A 618 16.57 -21.67 -0.47
CA GLU A 618 17.59 -20.98 0.31
C GLU A 618 16.98 -19.80 1.09
N LYS A 619 16.13 -18.99 0.44
CA LYS A 619 15.36 -17.92 1.09
C LYS A 619 14.53 -18.46 2.26
N TYR A 620 13.79 -19.54 2.04
CA TYR A 620 13.00 -20.18 3.10
C TYR A 620 13.87 -20.66 4.27
N SER A 621 15.04 -21.23 4.00
CA SER A 621 15.98 -21.67 5.03
C SER A 621 16.50 -20.50 5.87
N LEU A 622 16.78 -19.35 5.25
CA LEU A 622 17.21 -18.15 5.96
C LEU A 622 16.08 -17.55 6.80
N GLU A 623 14.86 -17.53 6.29
CA GLU A 623 13.66 -17.10 7.03
C GLU A 623 13.41 -17.98 8.27
N GLU A 624 13.56 -19.30 8.16
CA GLU A 624 13.49 -20.21 9.32
C GLU A 624 14.64 -19.97 10.31
N THR A 625 15.84 -19.67 9.82
CA THR A 625 16.98 -19.32 10.68
C THR A 625 16.75 -18.02 11.43
N LEU A 626 16.11 -17.04 10.79
CA LEU A 626 15.72 -15.77 11.40
C LEU A 626 14.65 -15.97 12.48
N LYS A 627 13.63 -16.80 12.25
CA LYS A 627 12.65 -17.19 13.28
C LYS A 627 13.31 -17.90 14.48
N ALA A 628 14.28 -18.77 14.22
CA ALA A 628 15.02 -19.44 15.28
C ALA A 628 15.90 -18.46 16.08
N LEU A 629 16.45 -17.44 15.43
CA LEU A 629 17.19 -16.35 16.08
C LEU A 629 16.26 -15.51 16.96
N ASP A 630 15.07 -15.16 16.47
CA ASP A 630 14.04 -14.43 17.24
C ASP A 630 13.62 -15.24 18.47
N SER A 631 13.34 -16.55 18.30
CA SER A 631 12.98 -17.42 19.42
C SER A 631 14.08 -17.52 20.49
N LYS A 632 15.36 -17.50 20.08
CA LYS A 632 16.50 -17.51 21.02
C LYS A 632 16.68 -16.18 21.75
N PHE A 633 16.35 -15.08 21.10
CA PHE A 633 16.38 -13.76 21.73
C PHE A 633 15.24 -13.63 22.74
N GLU A 634 14.04 -14.06 22.38
CA GLU A 634 12.87 -14.06 23.26
C GLU A 634 13.03 -14.98 24.48
N SER A 635 13.74 -16.12 24.34
CA SER A 635 14.08 -17.01 25.47
C SER A 635 15.22 -16.49 26.35
N GLY A 636 15.91 -15.43 25.95
CA GLY A 636 17.09 -14.90 26.64
C GLY A 636 18.36 -15.73 26.45
N ASP A 637 18.39 -16.64 25.47
CA ASP A 637 19.55 -17.51 25.20
C ASP A 637 20.71 -16.78 24.50
N ILE A 638 20.45 -15.59 23.93
CA ILE A 638 21.45 -14.76 23.26
C ILE A 638 21.36 -13.30 23.72
N SER A 639 22.49 -12.60 23.69
CA SER A 639 22.55 -11.18 24.03
C SER A 639 21.92 -10.30 22.94
N GLU A 640 21.45 -9.12 23.31
CA GLU A 640 20.90 -8.11 22.37
C GLU A 640 21.91 -7.75 21.27
N ILE A 641 23.20 -7.62 21.62
CA ILE A 641 24.28 -7.31 20.67
C ILE A 641 24.45 -8.45 19.65
N ASP A 642 24.42 -9.70 20.11
CA ASP A 642 24.54 -10.88 19.23
C ASP A 642 23.30 -11.07 18.36
N TYR A 643 22.12 -10.76 18.88
CA TYR A 643 20.88 -10.74 18.12
C TYR A 643 20.96 -9.75 16.96
N PHE A 644 21.25 -8.47 17.23
CA PHE A 644 21.30 -7.44 16.17
C PHE A 644 22.36 -7.73 15.11
N LYS A 645 23.53 -8.26 15.51
CA LYS A 645 24.60 -8.62 14.56
C LYS A 645 24.17 -9.75 13.63
N ASN A 646 23.58 -10.82 14.17
CA ASN A 646 23.13 -11.96 13.37
C ASN A 646 21.89 -11.62 12.53
N PHE A 647 20.96 -10.85 13.08
CA PHE A 647 19.77 -10.37 12.40
C PHE A 647 20.14 -9.53 11.16
N LYS A 648 21.07 -8.58 11.30
CA LYS A 648 21.54 -7.74 10.19
C LYS A 648 22.22 -8.56 9.08
N ASN A 649 22.99 -9.59 9.44
CA ASN A 649 23.61 -10.48 8.47
C ASN A 649 22.57 -11.32 7.72
N LEU A 650 21.63 -11.94 8.44
CA LEU A 650 20.55 -12.73 7.84
C LEU A 650 19.65 -11.88 6.94
N GLN A 651 19.31 -10.65 7.35
CA GLN A 651 18.55 -9.73 6.50
C GLN A 651 19.30 -9.37 5.21
N LYS A 652 20.62 -9.14 5.29
CA LYS A 652 21.45 -8.88 4.11
C LYS A 652 21.46 -10.07 3.15
N GLU A 653 21.57 -11.30 3.68
CA GLU A 653 21.54 -12.52 2.86
C GLU A 653 20.17 -12.75 2.21
N ILE A 654 19.07 -12.57 2.96
CA ILE A 654 17.70 -12.64 2.43
C ILE A 654 17.51 -11.62 1.31
N TYR A 655 18.02 -10.40 1.47
CA TYR A 655 17.98 -9.36 0.45
C TYR A 655 18.73 -9.75 -0.83
N ILE A 656 19.95 -10.29 -0.70
CA ILE A 656 20.76 -10.75 -1.84
C ILE A 656 20.04 -11.86 -2.61
N ILE A 657 19.47 -12.85 -1.90
CA ILE A 657 18.71 -13.93 -2.54
C ILE A 657 17.44 -13.40 -3.20
N GLY A 658 16.74 -12.47 -2.55
CA GLY A 658 15.58 -11.78 -3.14
C GLY A 658 15.92 -11.13 -4.48
N LYS A 659 17.04 -10.39 -4.55
CA LYS A 659 17.52 -9.77 -5.78
C LYS A 659 17.89 -10.80 -6.87
N ASN A 660 18.45 -11.95 -6.48
CA ASN A 660 18.76 -13.02 -7.43
C ASN A 660 17.50 -13.69 -7.99
N ILE A 661 16.45 -13.83 -7.18
CA ILE A 661 15.14 -14.32 -7.63
C ILE A 661 14.55 -13.35 -8.65
N GLU A 662 14.53 -12.04 -8.35
CA GLU A 662 14.01 -11.01 -9.25
C GLU A 662 14.76 -10.94 -10.59
N ALA A 663 16.09 -11.01 -10.56
CA ALA A 663 16.89 -11.04 -11.78
C ALA A 663 16.58 -12.28 -12.65
N LEU A 664 16.39 -13.45 -12.01
CA LEU A 664 16.12 -14.70 -12.71
C LEU A 664 14.69 -14.76 -13.26
N ASP A 665 13.75 -14.08 -12.60
CA ASP A 665 12.38 -13.89 -13.08
C ASP A 665 12.35 -12.97 -14.31
N SER A 666 13.09 -11.85 -14.26
CA SER A 666 13.26 -10.94 -15.41
C SER A 666 13.88 -11.65 -16.62
N ASP A 667 14.92 -12.47 -16.42
CA ASP A 667 15.54 -13.26 -17.48
C ASP A 667 14.54 -14.24 -18.12
N MET A 668 13.63 -14.81 -17.32
CA MET A 668 12.58 -15.71 -17.79
C MET A 668 11.49 -14.97 -18.57
N GLU A 669 11.10 -13.77 -18.13
CA GLU A 669 10.14 -12.91 -18.84
C GLU A 669 10.71 -12.43 -20.19
N ASP A 670 11.99 -12.03 -20.23
CA ASP A 670 12.67 -11.62 -21.46
C ASP A 670 12.77 -12.77 -22.48
N GLU A 671 13.06 -14.00 -22.02
CA GLU A 671 13.02 -15.19 -22.87
C GLU A 671 11.60 -15.47 -23.42
N GLU A 672 10.56 -15.19 -22.64
CA GLU A 672 9.17 -15.37 -23.07
C GLU A 672 8.74 -14.30 -24.09
N LEU A 673 9.18 -13.05 -23.89
CA LEU A 673 8.98 -11.94 -24.82
C LEU A 673 9.69 -12.21 -26.17
N LEU A 674 10.90 -12.75 -26.16
CA LEU A 674 11.64 -13.12 -27.37
C LEU A 674 10.98 -14.27 -28.16
N ARG A 675 10.16 -15.12 -27.52
CA ARG A 675 9.36 -16.16 -28.18
C ARG A 675 8.05 -15.62 -28.79
N GLY A 676 7.59 -14.45 -28.38
CA GLY A 676 6.38 -13.78 -28.88
C GLY A 676 6.40 -13.46 -30.39
N PRO A 677 7.40 -12.74 -30.93
CA PRO A 677 7.39 -12.28 -32.33
C PRO A 677 7.63 -13.40 -33.36
N ALA A 678 8.23 -14.53 -32.97
CA ALA A 678 8.38 -15.70 -33.84
C ALA A 678 7.04 -16.35 -34.23
N LYS A 679 5.95 -16.08 -33.49
CA LYS A 679 4.60 -16.55 -33.83
C LYS A 679 3.83 -15.60 -34.75
N GLU A 680 4.22 -14.33 -34.87
CA GLU A 680 3.53 -13.36 -35.73
C GLU A 680 4.08 -13.32 -37.17
N PHE A 681 5.36 -13.61 -37.38
CA PHE A 681 5.93 -13.66 -38.73
C PHE A 681 5.37 -14.79 -39.60
N ASN A 682 4.90 -15.89 -38.99
CA ASN A 682 4.27 -17.00 -39.71
C ASN A 682 2.79 -16.76 -40.10
N ARG A 683 2.19 -15.61 -39.73
CA ARG A 683 0.81 -15.26 -40.13
C ARG A 683 0.72 -14.43 -41.42
N LYS A 684 1.84 -13.88 -41.93
CA LYS A 684 1.84 -13.00 -43.12
C LYS A 684 2.14 -13.70 -44.45
N SER A 685 2.38 -15.02 -44.49
CA SER A 685 2.70 -15.77 -45.72
C SER A 685 1.51 -16.45 -46.41
N TYR A 686 0.28 -16.25 -45.95
CA TYR A 686 -0.91 -16.89 -46.54
C TYR A 686 -1.98 -15.90 -47.00
N TYR A 687 -1.55 -14.91 -47.80
CA TYR A 687 -2.39 -14.23 -48.79
C TYR A 687 -1.50 -13.84 -49.97
N THR A 688 -1.28 -14.79 -50.88
CA THR A 688 -1.00 -14.58 -52.31
C THR A 688 -1.38 -15.85 -53.06
#